data_AF-A0A2E1IWU9-F1
#
_entry.id   AF-A0A2E1IWU9-F1
#
_cell.length_a   1.000
_cell.length_b   1.000
_cell.length_c   1.000
_cell.angle_alpha   90.00
_cell.angle_beta   90.00
_cell.angle_gamma   90.00
#
_symmetry.space_group_name_H-M   'P 1'
#
loop_
_entity.id
_entity.type
_entity.pdbx_description
1 polymer ?
#
loop_
_entity_poly.entity_id
_entity_poly.type
_entity_poly.pdbx_seq_one_letter_code
_entity_poly.pdbx_strand_id
1 'polypeptide(L)'
;MRIFINNNFPKLIFFGLSLIIFAPLVVSPETVYPFVVGKSLWFRGIIYSIACLWLILISINKKYLPEKDTLVLLFSLFLLTQALSGVFNSSPLNSFWGNWERMEGVVEYVHWLIFILIASSVLKTKLSWISLWKINTFAGLIVATLGFFESLGLVIPSAGGLDIFPFVVDPEGSYTQGERVESTIGNPSYLATYLSMVTFSSVALIYREFQKNYQLSIINTYTTLKSWSKAYIIFATIGSLLSIWTILNSGSRATLIGIAVAILFISTMISIINKKFRKFTLIPIISVIIIIPVFYFITNSIESQRSNLRVEVLSKYFPDEVFRQDPGWKGINADRTSDKVISKIPELTFVQEYYDVEISSGKFEPTMEQLLQHMVDVGKISKSEMKSRVCSDEILTYFWVIERDPFRDCTSTMKFISNFGSGVSYPFRSGFDIGQRGYAWKIALKGFYEDPIFGIGPENFPILHYKYLEESKTDDSPHFDRAHNRILHIMATSGIIGFMSIGLFWIYITYLIVKRSLKPNSENIFWILFGAFFISYFIYSMFNFSVLPIFLQVMLLVAFLARSEQGFAKKDDLEIDLSKESKEQSFAKDSLAISLVIILPIIAMLVIRAYVATPFQSAKITPPLGAPKSLIEAQDNINTFKPLSNYGRQEILYIIGRDYEEMLSAAEQSGNFAEQYTALKDLVSQEYNKAIEVEPNNFNIHFAASSVFLGLSNYDANNLNIAKDILKKLEELSPNSVQTLEIKIRVALLMNDPITAEPLIENWRKVMPGEFINFWDQSLGIIKGEIIPEWETNCRNREYPADKPTFEDSNILYSNELDNGVIVGIKQEISEGAFPIAPGVVVTLDYTGWLSNGCIFDSSYLPGVNTLTFKTGTGLAIPGFESGILNLGEGSIARIAIPPEMAYGAIGVKGLIPPNETIYFEVKIIKVDVDIMD
;
A
#
# COMPACT_ATOMS: atom_id res chain seq x y z
N MET A 1 44.42 5.85 -25.73
CA MET A 1 43.03 5.91 -25.24
C MET A 1 42.18 4.71 -25.65
N ARG A 2 42.06 4.37 -26.94
CA ARG A 2 41.24 3.23 -27.40
C ARG A 2 41.58 1.87 -26.76
N ILE A 3 42.87 1.56 -26.60
CA ILE A 3 43.33 0.35 -25.87
C ILE A 3 42.80 0.35 -24.43
N PHE A 4 42.89 1.49 -23.75
CA PHE A 4 42.40 1.63 -22.37
C PHE A 4 40.89 1.39 -22.31
N ILE A 5 40.12 1.98 -23.22
CA ILE A 5 38.65 1.79 -23.27
C ILE A 5 38.32 0.32 -23.52
N ASN A 6 38.92 -0.31 -24.53
CA ASN A 6 38.67 -1.71 -24.86
C ASN A 6 38.98 -2.68 -23.70
N ASN A 7 40.04 -2.41 -22.93
CA ASN A 7 40.48 -3.31 -21.88
C ASN A 7 39.76 -3.10 -20.55
N ASN A 8 39.24 -1.90 -20.28
CA ASN A 8 38.65 -1.55 -18.99
C ASN A 8 37.12 -1.41 -19.03
N PHE A 9 36.52 -0.87 -20.10
CA PHE A 9 35.08 -0.64 -20.13
C PHE A 9 34.25 -1.93 -20.05
N PRO A 10 34.62 -3.04 -20.72
CA PRO A 10 33.92 -4.31 -20.51
C PRO A 10 33.93 -4.78 -19.05
N LYS A 11 35.01 -4.51 -18.30
CA LYS A 11 35.12 -4.85 -16.87
C LYS A 11 34.23 -3.95 -16.01
N LEU A 12 34.20 -2.65 -16.31
CA LEU A 12 33.31 -1.69 -15.63
C LEU A 12 31.84 -2.01 -15.91
N ILE A 13 31.50 -2.39 -17.14
CA ILE A 13 30.14 -2.84 -17.49
C ILE A 13 29.80 -4.14 -16.75
N PHE A 14 30.72 -5.12 -16.70
CA PHE A 14 30.51 -6.32 -15.89
C PHE A 14 30.29 -6.00 -14.41
N PHE A 15 31.03 -5.03 -13.85
CA PHE A 15 30.83 -4.55 -12.49
C PHE A 15 29.44 -3.92 -12.31
N GLY A 16 29.00 -3.05 -13.23
CA GLY A 16 27.64 -2.49 -13.18
C GLY A 16 26.54 -3.55 -13.31
N LEU A 17 26.69 -4.53 -14.21
CA LEU A 17 25.76 -5.68 -14.30
C LEU A 17 25.74 -6.49 -12.99
N SER A 18 26.88 -6.59 -12.30
CA SER A 18 26.97 -7.24 -10.99
C SER A 18 26.26 -6.43 -9.89
N LEU A 19 26.33 -5.08 -9.93
CA LEU A 19 25.60 -4.22 -9.01
C LEU A 19 24.07 -4.31 -9.20
N ILE A 20 23.60 -4.45 -10.45
CA ILE A 20 22.17 -4.66 -10.74
C ILE A 20 21.66 -5.94 -10.08
N ILE A 21 22.45 -7.01 -10.03
CA ILE A 21 22.08 -8.28 -9.40
C ILE A 21 21.80 -8.13 -7.89
N PHE A 22 22.37 -7.12 -7.24
CA PHE A 22 22.10 -6.82 -5.84
C PHE A 22 20.87 -5.92 -5.62
N ALA A 23 20.13 -5.53 -6.67
CA ALA A 23 18.86 -4.81 -6.53
C ALA A 23 17.85 -5.44 -5.54
N PRO A 24 17.73 -6.78 -5.40
CA PRO A 24 16.90 -7.40 -4.37
C PRO A 24 17.19 -6.94 -2.94
N LEU A 25 18.42 -6.50 -2.64
CA LEU A 25 18.84 -6.03 -1.32
C LEU A 25 18.59 -4.53 -1.08
N VAL A 26 18.23 -3.77 -2.12
CA VAL A 26 18.04 -2.33 -2.01
C VAL A 26 16.68 -2.05 -1.38
N VAL A 27 16.66 -1.36 -0.24
CA VAL A 27 15.43 -0.89 0.41
C VAL A 27 15.60 0.61 0.64
N SER A 28 14.55 1.38 0.42
CA SER A 28 14.52 2.83 0.64
C SER A 28 13.42 3.20 1.65
N PRO A 29 13.64 2.96 2.96
CA PRO A 29 12.71 3.22 4.07
C PRO A 29 11.96 4.56 3.99
N GLU A 30 12.68 5.60 3.60
CA GLU A 30 12.25 6.98 3.36
C GLU A 30 11.27 7.24 2.20
N THR A 31 10.82 6.22 1.44
CA THR A 31 10.03 6.40 0.20
C THR A 31 8.65 5.76 0.27
N VAL A 32 7.72 6.12 -0.65
CA VAL A 32 6.28 5.78 -0.54
C VAL A 32 5.99 4.31 -0.75
N TYR A 33 6.91 3.65 -1.46
CA TYR A 33 7.00 2.20 -1.50
C TYR A 33 8.45 1.79 -1.23
N PRO A 34 8.82 1.57 0.04
CA PRO A 34 10.21 1.31 0.45
C PRO A 34 10.87 0.13 -0.26
N PHE A 35 10.05 -0.84 -0.67
CA PHE A 35 10.51 -2.06 -1.31
C PHE A 35 10.52 -1.98 -2.84
N VAL A 36 10.01 -0.91 -3.46
CA VAL A 36 9.86 -0.79 -4.91
C VAL A 36 10.72 0.34 -5.47
N VAL A 37 10.53 1.57 -4.97
CA VAL A 37 11.11 2.79 -5.58
C VAL A 37 12.63 2.73 -5.63
N GLY A 38 13.28 2.48 -4.50
CA GLY A 38 14.74 2.43 -4.42
C GLY A 38 15.35 1.37 -5.35
N LYS A 39 14.70 0.19 -5.46
CA LYS A 39 15.17 -0.90 -6.33
C LYS A 39 15.11 -0.53 -7.81
N SER A 40 13.99 0.06 -8.24
CA SER A 40 13.80 0.46 -9.64
C SER A 40 14.72 1.61 -10.03
N LEU A 41 14.89 2.60 -9.15
CA LEU A 41 15.79 3.72 -9.42
C LEU A 41 17.27 3.31 -9.37
N TRP A 42 17.65 2.37 -8.50
CA TRP A 42 18.98 1.72 -8.50
C TRP A 42 19.27 1.04 -9.84
N PHE A 43 18.33 0.23 -10.33
CA PHE A 43 18.43 -0.43 -11.62
C PHE A 43 18.58 0.58 -12.77
N ARG A 44 17.68 1.57 -12.87
CA ARG A 44 17.71 2.60 -13.93
C ARG A 44 19.02 3.39 -13.92
N GLY A 45 19.47 3.84 -12.75
CA GLY A 45 20.71 4.62 -12.61
C GLY A 45 21.96 3.85 -13.07
N ILE A 46 22.05 2.57 -12.71
CA ILE A 46 23.16 1.74 -13.18
C ILE A 46 23.04 1.46 -14.68
N ILE A 47 21.83 1.18 -15.19
CA ILE A 47 21.58 0.99 -16.62
C ILE A 47 22.04 2.19 -17.43
N TYR A 48 21.69 3.42 -17.04
CA TYR A 48 22.14 4.62 -17.74
C TYR A 48 23.67 4.76 -17.72
N SER A 49 24.29 4.45 -16.58
CA SER A 49 25.75 4.49 -16.43
C SER A 49 26.45 3.48 -17.33
N ILE A 50 26.00 2.22 -17.35
CA ILE A 50 26.62 1.19 -18.21
C ILE A 50 26.24 1.34 -19.68
N ALA A 51 25.09 1.92 -20.01
CA ALA A 51 24.70 2.26 -21.37
C ALA A 51 25.62 3.34 -21.95
N CYS A 52 25.97 4.35 -21.18
CA CYS A 52 26.98 5.35 -21.54
C CYS A 52 28.34 4.69 -21.86
N LEU A 53 28.84 3.84 -20.95
CA LEU A 53 30.09 3.10 -21.18
C LEU A 53 30.00 2.21 -22.43
N TRP A 54 28.86 1.55 -22.64
CA TRP A 54 28.64 0.67 -23.76
C TRP A 54 28.61 1.43 -25.10
N LEU A 55 27.93 2.58 -25.18
CA LEU A 55 27.92 3.42 -26.38
C LEU A 55 29.33 3.91 -26.77
N ILE A 56 30.13 4.29 -25.77
CA ILE A 56 31.55 4.63 -26.00
C ILE A 56 32.31 3.40 -26.51
N LEU A 57 32.12 2.24 -25.89
CA LEU A 57 32.81 1.00 -26.25
C LEU A 57 32.52 0.56 -27.70
N ILE A 58 31.25 0.56 -28.12
CA ILE A 58 30.87 0.12 -29.47
C ILE A 58 31.34 1.08 -30.58
N SER A 59 31.51 2.37 -30.25
CA SER A 59 32.05 3.36 -31.21
C SER A 59 33.50 3.06 -31.60
N ILE A 60 34.25 2.40 -30.71
CA ILE A 60 35.66 2.07 -30.90
C ILE A 60 35.82 0.63 -31.41
N ASN A 61 35.11 -0.32 -30.80
CA ASN A 61 35.20 -1.72 -31.15
C ASN A 61 33.82 -2.29 -31.47
N LYS A 62 33.53 -2.38 -32.77
CA LYS A 62 32.28 -2.93 -33.31
C LYS A 62 32.03 -4.40 -32.94
N LYS A 63 33.01 -5.14 -32.39
CA LYS A 63 32.79 -6.51 -31.88
C LYS A 63 31.80 -6.54 -30.71
N TYR A 64 31.65 -5.43 -29.98
CA TYR A 64 30.69 -5.28 -28.88
C TYR A 64 29.32 -4.76 -29.33
N LEU A 65 29.07 -4.61 -30.63
CA LEU A 65 27.74 -4.31 -31.16
C LEU A 65 26.80 -5.52 -30.90
N PRO A 66 25.51 -5.32 -30.60
CA PRO A 66 24.57 -6.42 -30.47
C PRO A 66 24.47 -7.17 -31.80
N GLU A 67 24.69 -8.46 -31.74
CA GLU A 67 24.46 -9.35 -32.87
C GLU A 67 22.94 -9.58 -33.01
N LYS A 68 22.48 -9.84 -34.24
CA LYS A 68 21.06 -10.11 -34.51
C LYS A 68 20.66 -11.40 -33.79
N ASP A 69 19.66 -11.30 -32.92
CA ASP A 69 19.17 -12.43 -32.13
C ASP A 69 17.64 -12.44 -32.09
N THR A 70 17.06 -13.63 -32.20
CA THR A 70 15.60 -13.81 -32.26
C THR A 70 14.92 -13.51 -30.92
N LEU A 71 15.54 -13.79 -29.76
CA LEU A 71 14.96 -13.41 -28.47
C LEU A 71 14.92 -11.89 -28.32
N VAL A 72 15.99 -11.21 -28.71
CA VAL A 72 16.04 -9.74 -28.69
C VAL A 72 14.97 -9.15 -29.61
N LEU A 73 14.78 -9.71 -30.81
CA LEU A 73 13.73 -9.29 -31.73
C LEU A 73 12.33 -9.51 -31.14
N LEU A 74 12.05 -10.69 -30.58
CA LEU A 74 10.75 -11.00 -29.98
C LEU A 74 10.45 -10.11 -28.77
N PHE A 75 11.45 -9.82 -27.94
CA PHE A 75 11.30 -8.87 -26.83
C PHE A 75 11.11 -7.43 -27.33
N SER A 76 11.79 -7.03 -28.41
CA SER A 76 11.60 -5.71 -29.03
C SER A 76 10.20 -5.57 -29.63
N LEU A 77 9.68 -6.65 -30.23
CA LEU A 77 8.30 -6.70 -30.72
C LEU A 77 7.32 -6.58 -29.55
N PHE A 78 7.54 -7.30 -28.45
CA PHE A 78 6.73 -7.16 -27.24
C PHE A 78 6.80 -5.72 -26.68
N LEU A 79 7.98 -5.11 -26.59
CA LEU A 79 8.10 -3.70 -26.19
C LEU A 79 7.31 -2.77 -27.11
N LEU A 80 7.38 -2.99 -28.43
CA LEU A 80 6.62 -2.20 -29.41
C LEU A 80 5.12 -2.35 -29.20
N THR A 81 4.61 -3.56 -28.92
CA THR A 81 3.19 -3.78 -28.67
C THR A 81 2.73 -3.10 -27.38
N GLN A 82 3.54 -3.17 -26.31
CA GLN A 82 3.29 -2.41 -25.09
C GLN A 82 3.28 -0.89 -25.33
N ALA A 83 4.20 -0.38 -26.15
CA ALA A 83 4.27 1.04 -26.49
C ALA A 83 3.07 1.50 -27.34
N LEU A 84 2.68 0.73 -28.36
CA LEU A 84 1.51 1.03 -29.18
C LEU A 84 0.23 1.01 -28.36
N SER A 85 0.05 -0.04 -27.54
CA SER A 85 -1.05 -0.13 -26.59
C SER A 85 -1.05 1.04 -25.59
N GLY A 86 0.14 1.47 -25.14
CA GLY A 86 0.33 2.65 -24.31
C GLY A 86 -0.07 3.97 -24.97
N VAL A 87 -0.01 4.09 -26.30
CA VAL A 87 -0.36 5.31 -27.03
C VAL A 87 -1.85 5.39 -27.35
N PHE A 88 -2.49 4.25 -27.65
CA PHE A 88 -3.87 4.19 -28.13
C PHE A 88 -4.93 4.00 -27.02
N ASN A 89 -4.64 4.39 -25.78
CA ASN A 89 -5.56 4.20 -24.65
C ASN A 89 -5.99 5.51 -23.97
N SER A 90 -6.79 5.40 -22.90
CA SER A 90 -7.39 6.51 -22.17
C SER A 90 -6.47 7.21 -21.15
N SER A 91 -5.31 6.65 -20.81
CA SER A 91 -4.28 7.24 -19.96
C SER A 91 -2.85 6.93 -20.46
N PRO A 92 -2.40 7.58 -21.57
CA PRO A 92 -1.11 7.27 -22.19
C PRO A 92 0.11 7.58 -21.32
N LEU A 93 0.02 8.64 -20.52
CA LEU A 93 1.12 9.07 -19.65
C LEU A 93 1.36 8.05 -18.53
N ASN A 94 0.31 7.52 -17.92
CA ASN A 94 0.44 6.44 -16.93
C ASN A 94 0.99 5.16 -17.58
N SER A 95 0.52 4.76 -18.77
CA SER A 95 1.08 3.60 -19.47
C SER A 95 2.57 3.74 -19.77
N PHE A 96 3.04 4.94 -20.10
CA PHE A 96 4.43 5.16 -20.46
C PHE A 96 5.34 5.17 -19.24
N TRP A 97 4.98 5.96 -18.22
CA TRP A 97 5.82 6.21 -17.03
C TRP A 97 5.57 5.21 -15.89
N GLY A 98 4.35 4.69 -15.76
CA GLY A 98 3.88 3.92 -14.61
C GLY A 98 3.68 4.74 -13.34
N ASN A 99 3.38 4.05 -12.23
CA ASN A 99 3.11 4.64 -10.92
C ASN A 99 4.23 4.36 -9.90
N TRP A 100 4.11 4.92 -8.68
CA TRP A 100 5.08 4.65 -7.60
C TRP A 100 4.98 3.23 -7.07
N GLU A 101 3.77 2.69 -7.00
CA GLU A 101 3.50 1.37 -6.39
C GLU A 101 4.30 0.25 -7.07
N ARG A 102 4.52 0.34 -8.38
CA ARG A 102 5.14 -0.72 -9.17
C ARG A 102 6.35 -0.27 -9.99
N MET A 103 6.47 1.02 -10.32
CA MET A 103 7.58 1.54 -11.13
C MET A 103 7.73 0.83 -12.49
N GLU A 104 6.63 0.36 -13.07
CA GLU A 104 6.61 -0.33 -14.37
C GLU A 104 6.41 0.65 -15.55
N GLY A 105 5.49 0.36 -16.46
CA GLY A 105 5.27 1.12 -17.69
C GLY A 105 6.21 0.77 -18.86
N VAL A 106 5.98 1.42 -20.00
CA VAL A 106 6.78 1.23 -21.23
C VAL A 106 8.26 1.55 -20.99
N VAL A 107 8.54 2.59 -20.21
CA VAL A 107 9.91 3.00 -19.86
C VAL A 107 10.68 1.86 -19.20
N GLU A 108 10.04 1.09 -18.31
CA GLU A 108 10.69 -0.03 -17.66
C GLU A 108 11.07 -1.14 -18.65
N TYR A 109 10.19 -1.46 -19.61
CA TYR A 109 10.52 -2.43 -20.69
C TYR A 109 11.68 -1.95 -21.59
N VAL A 110 11.83 -0.63 -21.82
CA VAL A 110 12.99 -0.08 -22.53
C VAL A 110 14.28 -0.38 -21.77
N HIS A 111 14.30 -0.20 -20.45
CA HIS A 111 15.47 -0.52 -19.62
C HIS A 111 15.82 -2.00 -19.68
N TRP A 112 14.83 -2.89 -19.68
CA TRP A 112 15.06 -4.33 -19.85
C TRP A 112 15.65 -4.68 -21.22
N LEU A 113 15.21 -4.01 -22.29
CA LEU A 113 15.81 -4.19 -23.61
C LEU A 113 17.28 -3.73 -23.62
N ILE A 114 17.58 -2.56 -23.04
CA ILE A 114 18.94 -2.04 -22.91
C ILE A 114 19.81 -3.03 -22.09
N PHE A 115 19.29 -3.55 -20.98
CA PHE A 115 19.97 -4.57 -20.18
C PHE A 115 20.33 -5.81 -21.01
N ILE A 116 19.36 -6.37 -21.76
CA ILE A 116 19.59 -7.55 -22.61
C ILE A 116 20.67 -7.26 -23.67
N LEU A 117 20.58 -6.11 -24.34
CA LEU A 117 21.53 -5.69 -25.37
C LEU A 117 22.95 -5.55 -24.82
N ILE A 118 23.12 -4.86 -23.68
CA ILE A 118 24.43 -4.64 -23.06
C ILE A 118 25.00 -5.98 -22.56
N ALA A 119 24.22 -6.76 -21.80
CA ALA A 119 24.71 -8.00 -21.22
C ALA A 119 25.10 -9.03 -22.30
N SER A 120 24.25 -9.22 -23.32
CA SER A 120 24.53 -10.17 -24.42
C SER A 120 25.67 -9.73 -25.34
N SER A 121 25.85 -8.42 -25.55
CA SER A 121 26.89 -7.90 -26.44
C SER A 121 28.26 -7.75 -25.77
N VAL A 122 28.32 -7.45 -24.47
CA VAL A 122 29.57 -7.23 -23.74
C VAL A 122 30.12 -8.53 -23.13
N LEU A 123 29.26 -9.38 -22.57
CA LEU A 123 29.67 -10.64 -21.96
C LEU A 123 29.86 -11.74 -23.01
N LYS A 124 30.92 -11.63 -23.81
CA LYS A 124 31.19 -12.53 -24.94
C LYS A 124 31.67 -13.93 -24.52
N THR A 125 32.18 -14.10 -23.31
CA THR A 125 32.77 -15.39 -22.86
C THR A 125 31.82 -16.18 -21.98
N LYS A 126 31.93 -17.51 -22.04
CA LYS A 126 31.15 -18.39 -21.14
C LYS A 126 31.50 -18.19 -19.67
N LEU A 127 32.76 -17.85 -19.38
CA LEU A 127 33.23 -17.65 -18.02
C LEU A 127 32.62 -16.39 -17.40
N SER A 128 32.52 -15.29 -18.14
CA SER A 128 31.89 -14.06 -17.62
C SER A 128 30.43 -14.27 -17.25
N TRP A 129 29.65 -14.99 -18.06
CA TRP A 129 28.26 -15.33 -17.72
C TRP A 129 28.15 -16.17 -16.46
N ILE A 130 29.07 -17.11 -16.28
CA ILE A 130 29.03 -18.00 -15.12
C ILE A 130 29.46 -17.28 -13.86
N SER A 131 30.45 -16.41 -13.95
CA SER A 131 30.77 -15.50 -12.85
C SER A 131 29.56 -14.65 -12.46
N LEU A 132 28.83 -14.11 -13.43
CA LEU A 132 27.63 -13.32 -13.17
C LEU A 132 26.52 -14.13 -12.49
N TRP A 133 26.26 -15.37 -12.96
CA TRP A 133 25.31 -16.28 -12.31
C TRP A 133 25.74 -16.72 -10.91
N LYS A 134 27.04 -16.87 -10.64
CA LYS A 134 27.56 -17.12 -9.28
C LYS A 134 27.36 -15.93 -8.35
N ILE A 135 27.52 -14.71 -8.85
CA ILE A 135 27.20 -13.48 -8.11
C ILE A 135 25.69 -13.44 -7.80
N ASN A 136 24.84 -13.86 -8.74
CA ASN A 136 23.40 -14.00 -8.51
C ASN A 136 23.05 -14.99 -7.40
N THR A 137 23.71 -16.16 -7.36
CA THR A 137 23.57 -17.11 -6.25
C THR A 137 24.01 -16.50 -4.92
N PHE A 138 25.08 -15.70 -4.91
CA PHE A 138 25.55 -15.03 -3.71
C PHE A 138 24.56 -13.95 -3.22
N ALA A 139 23.99 -13.13 -4.12
CA ALA A 139 22.95 -12.18 -3.77
C ALA A 139 21.71 -12.87 -3.18
N GLY A 140 21.26 -13.99 -3.76
CA GLY A 140 20.15 -14.76 -3.22
C GLY A 140 20.46 -15.46 -1.89
N LEU A 141 21.71 -15.87 -1.64
CA LEU A 141 22.14 -16.34 -0.32
C LEU A 141 21.91 -15.27 0.75
N ILE A 142 22.27 -14.00 0.48
CA ILE A 142 22.05 -12.91 1.43
C ILE A 142 20.54 -12.72 1.67
N VAL A 143 19.73 -12.64 0.61
CA VAL A 143 18.26 -12.50 0.73
C VAL A 143 17.64 -13.64 1.55
N ALA A 144 18.06 -14.89 1.29
CA ALA A 144 17.59 -16.07 2.02
C ALA A 144 18.05 -16.06 3.49
N THR A 145 19.26 -15.57 3.76
CA THR A 145 19.80 -15.48 5.12
C THR A 145 19.03 -14.44 5.94
N LEU A 146 18.72 -13.29 5.35
CA LEU A 146 17.87 -12.26 5.98
C LEU A 146 16.47 -12.80 6.27
N GLY A 147 15.84 -13.50 5.31
CA GLY A 147 14.53 -14.12 5.54
C GLY A 147 14.58 -15.26 6.57
N PHE A 148 15.70 -15.98 6.67
CA PHE A 148 15.89 -16.96 7.73
C PHE A 148 15.94 -16.29 9.11
N PHE A 149 16.68 -15.19 9.26
CA PHE A 149 16.73 -14.44 10.52
C PHE A 149 15.38 -13.83 10.90
N GLU A 150 14.67 -13.25 9.93
CA GLU A 150 13.29 -12.77 10.11
C GLU A 150 12.36 -13.88 10.61
N SER A 151 12.46 -15.09 10.04
CA SER A 151 11.66 -16.24 10.49
C SER A 151 11.93 -16.69 11.93
N LEU A 152 13.08 -16.32 12.49
CA LEU A 152 13.45 -16.60 13.87
C LEU A 152 13.08 -15.44 14.83
N GLY A 153 12.46 -14.38 14.33
CA GLY A 153 12.22 -13.14 15.09
C GLY A 153 13.52 -12.42 15.47
N LEU A 154 14.63 -12.69 14.76
CA LEU A 154 15.92 -12.07 15.05
C LEU A 154 16.01 -10.71 14.38
N VAL A 155 15.93 -9.68 15.21
CA VAL A 155 16.20 -8.28 14.87
C VAL A 155 17.70 -8.13 14.63
N ILE A 156 18.11 -7.71 13.43
CA ILE A 156 19.51 -7.34 13.14
C ILE A 156 19.64 -5.84 13.35
N PRO A 157 20.27 -5.36 14.44
CA PRO A 157 20.46 -3.94 14.67
C PRO A 157 21.38 -3.33 13.60
N SER A 158 21.13 -2.08 13.25
CA SER A 158 21.93 -1.30 12.30
C SER A 158 23.43 -1.39 12.60
N ALA A 159 24.24 -1.76 11.61
CA ALA A 159 25.69 -1.62 11.69
C ALA A 159 26.14 -0.37 10.92
N GLY A 160 26.63 0.66 11.64
CA GLY A 160 27.38 1.77 11.05
C GLY A 160 26.58 2.97 10.49
N GLY A 161 25.38 3.25 11.00
CA GLY A 161 24.62 4.46 10.61
C GLY A 161 24.05 4.44 9.20
N LEU A 162 24.07 3.29 8.53
CA LEU A 162 23.29 3.02 7.34
C LEU A 162 22.02 2.29 7.78
N ASP A 163 20.85 2.88 7.54
CA ASP A 163 19.52 2.26 7.71
C ASP A 163 19.29 1.18 6.65
N ILE A 164 20.14 0.13 6.62
CA ILE A 164 20.08 -0.87 5.56
C ILE A 164 18.84 -1.77 5.71
N PHE A 165 18.30 -1.95 6.94
CA PHE A 165 17.21 -2.91 7.22
C PHE A 165 16.19 -2.52 8.33
N PRO A 166 15.66 -1.28 8.47
CA PRO A 166 14.73 -0.95 9.56
C PRO A 166 13.44 -1.79 9.55
N PHE A 167 12.91 -2.08 8.35
CA PHE A 167 11.62 -2.77 8.14
C PHE A 167 11.70 -4.28 7.97
N VAL A 168 12.91 -4.86 7.83
CA VAL A 168 13.08 -6.34 7.82
C VAL A 168 12.98 -6.92 9.25
N VAL A 169 12.68 -6.05 10.22
CA VAL A 169 13.04 -6.24 11.63
C VAL A 169 11.98 -5.69 12.59
N ASP A 170 11.01 -4.90 12.12
CA ASP A 170 9.85 -4.51 12.93
C ASP A 170 8.60 -5.26 12.46
N PRO A 171 8.13 -6.27 13.21
CA PRO A 171 6.90 -6.99 12.92
C PRO A 171 5.69 -6.07 12.81
N GLU A 172 5.64 -4.95 13.54
CA GLU A 172 4.51 -4.02 13.55
C GLU A 172 4.48 -3.13 12.29
N GLY A 173 5.63 -2.93 11.63
CA GLY A 173 5.76 -2.18 10.37
C GLY A 173 5.64 -3.04 9.09
N SER A 174 5.48 -4.36 9.22
CA SER A 174 5.36 -5.29 8.08
C SER A 174 3.91 -5.41 7.59
N TYR A 175 3.70 -5.48 6.27
CA TYR A 175 2.36 -5.70 5.68
C TYR A 175 1.72 -7.01 6.15
N THR A 176 2.53 -8.01 6.50
CA THR A 176 2.05 -9.29 7.03
C THR A 176 2.14 -9.38 8.54
N GLN A 177 2.44 -8.27 9.24
CA GLN A 177 2.54 -8.21 10.71
C GLN A 177 3.46 -9.30 11.31
N GLY A 178 4.50 -9.70 10.56
CA GLY A 178 5.44 -10.75 10.95
C GLY A 178 4.95 -12.20 10.78
N GLU A 179 3.75 -12.43 10.22
CA GLU A 179 3.21 -13.78 10.02
C GLU A 179 3.91 -14.56 8.93
N ARG A 180 4.42 -13.86 7.91
CA ARG A 180 5.05 -14.44 6.73
C ARG A 180 6.36 -13.73 6.48
N VAL A 181 7.35 -14.50 6.01
CA VAL A 181 8.68 -13.95 5.74
C VAL A 181 8.70 -13.18 4.42
N GLU A 182 9.23 -11.96 4.44
CA GLU A 182 9.28 -11.04 3.30
C GLU A 182 10.70 -10.67 2.86
N SER A 183 11.64 -10.66 3.80
CA SER A 183 13.02 -10.23 3.63
C SER A 183 13.09 -8.82 2.99
N THR A 184 14.20 -8.51 2.35
CA THR A 184 14.41 -7.27 1.58
C THR A 184 13.55 -7.14 0.33
N ILE A 185 12.80 -8.20 -0.03
CA ILE A 185 11.88 -8.19 -1.17
C ILE A 185 10.57 -7.47 -0.82
N GLY A 186 10.14 -7.50 0.45
CA GLY A 186 8.95 -6.78 0.92
C GLY A 186 7.60 -7.40 0.51
N ASN A 187 7.61 -8.67 0.11
CA ASN A 187 6.40 -9.44 -0.12
C ASN A 187 6.72 -10.95 -0.10
N PRO A 188 5.97 -11.78 0.64
CA PRO A 188 6.34 -13.19 0.78
C PRO A 188 6.21 -13.97 -0.53
N SER A 189 5.21 -13.64 -1.36
CA SER A 189 5.01 -14.31 -2.64
C SER A 189 6.06 -13.92 -3.68
N TYR A 190 6.55 -12.68 -3.66
CA TYR A 190 7.67 -12.29 -4.52
C TYR A 190 8.98 -12.93 -4.07
N LEU A 191 9.23 -12.94 -2.75
CA LEU A 191 10.41 -13.55 -2.14
C LEU A 191 10.54 -15.03 -2.52
N ALA A 192 9.45 -15.79 -2.34
CA ALA A 192 9.44 -17.22 -2.61
C ALA A 192 9.83 -17.53 -4.06
N THR A 193 9.24 -16.81 -5.01
CA THR A 193 9.50 -17.03 -6.45
C THR A 193 10.92 -16.64 -6.83
N TYR A 194 11.41 -15.50 -6.33
CA TYR A 194 12.81 -15.10 -6.51
C TYR A 194 13.77 -16.19 -6.00
N LEU A 195 13.59 -16.66 -4.76
CA LEU A 195 14.44 -17.69 -4.17
C LEU A 195 14.31 -19.05 -4.86
N SER A 196 13.13 -19.41 -5.37
CA SER A 196 12.91 -20.62 -6.17
C SER A 196 13.78 -20.61 -7.44
N MET A 197 13.75 -19.51 -8.17
CA MET A 197 14.57 -19.29 -9.36
C MET A 197 16.08 -19.33 -9.00
N VAL A 198 16.51 -18.59 -7.98
CA VAL A 198 17.91 -18.62 -7.55
C VAL A 198 18.34 -20.04 -7.15
N THR A 199 17.50 -20.79 -6.45
CA THR A 199 17.79 -22.17 -6.04
C THR A 199 18.03 -23.09 -7.25
N PHE A 200 17.14 -23.07 -8.26
CA PHE A 200 17.34 -23.90 -9.46
C PHE A 200 18.62 -23.54 -10.22
N SER A 201 18.91 -22.24 -10.40
CA SER A 201 20.15 -21.79 -11.05
C SER A 201 21.41 -22.12 -10.22
N SER A 202 21.33 -22.02 -8.90
CA SER A 202 22.39 -22.40 -7.95
C SER A 202 22.73 -23.90 -8.09
N VAL A 203 21.72 -24.76 -8.05
CA VAL A 203 21.89 -26.22 -8.23
C VAL A 203 22.48 -26.53 -9.61
N ALA A 204 22.10 -25.80 -10.66
CA ALA A 204 22.69 -25.95 -11.99
C ALA A 204 24.19 -25.64 -12.00
N LEU A 205 24.61 -24.57 -11.30
CA LEU A 205 26.00 -24.17 -11.20
C LEU A 205 26.82 -25.13 -10.34
N ILE A 206 26.26 -25.64 -9.23
CA ILE A 206 26.88 -26.68 -8.40
C ILE A 206 27.13 -27.93 -9.26
N TYR A 207 26.10 -28.41 -9.97
CA TYR A 207 26.21 -29.55 -10.86
C TYR A 207 27.33 -29.37 -11.90
N ARG A 208 27.39 -28.19 -12.51
CA ARG A 208 28.44 -27.85 -13.48
C ARG A 208 29.85 -27.88 -12.88
N GLU A 209 30.06 -27.45 -11.63
CA GLU A 209 31.38 -27.52 -10.99
C GLU A 209 31.82 -28.98 -10.79
N PHE A 210 30.91 -29.88 -10.44
CA PHE A 210 31.21 -31.32 -10.31
C PHE A 210 31.50 -31.99 -11.66
N GLN A 211 30.84 -31.57 -12.74
CA GLN A 211 31.03 -32.19 -14.04
C GLN A 211 32.41 -32.02 -14.67
N LYS A 212 33.21 -31.05 -14.22
CA LYS A 212 34.58 -30.88 -14.74
C LYS A 212 35.45 -32.14 -14.57
N ASN A 213 35.14 -33.01 -13.61
CA ASN A 213 35.90 -34.23 -13.29
C ASN A 213 34.98 -35.46 -13.09
N TYR A 214 33.99 -35.67 -13.97
CA TYR A 214 32.95 -36.72 -13.88
C TYR A 214 33.45 -38.18 -13.72
N GLN A 215 34.75 -38.46 -13.99
CA GLN A 215 35.31 -39.81 -13.84
C GLN A 215 35.64 -40.22 -12.39
N LEU A 216 35.49 -39.33 -11.41
CA LEU A 216 35.77 -39.60 -10.00
C LEU A 216 34.48 -39.62 -9.15
N SER A 217 34.50 -40.32 -8.00
CA SER A 217 33.44 -40.20 -6.97
C SER A 217 33.23 -38.72 -6.56
N ILE A 218 32.04 -38.35 -6.08
CA ILE A 218 31.72 -36.98 -5.63
C ILE A 218 32.76 -36.48 -4.61
N ILE A 219 33.18 -37.34 -3.68
CA ILE A 219 34.17 -37.02 -2.65
C ILE A 219 35.53 -36.72 -3.30
N ASN A 220 35.97 -37.56 -4.23
CA ASN A 220 37.25 -37.39 -4.94
C ASN A 220 37.24 -36.20 -5.91
N THR A 221 36.07 -35.90 -6.49
CA THR A 221 35.87 -34.71 -7.30
C THR A 221 35.98 -33.46 -6.43
N TYR A 222 35.33 -33.45 -5.26
CA TYR A 222 35.38 -32.32 -4.34
C TYR A 222 36.80 -32.05 -3.84
N THR A 223 37.56 -33.08 -3.43
CA THR A 223 38.93 -32.92 -2.91
C THR A 223 39.90 -32.33 -3.94
N THR A 224 39.68 -32.60 -5.23
CA THR A 224 40.52 -32.11 -6.35
C THR A 224 40.16 -30.72 -6.88
N LEU A 225 39.03 -30.13 -6.44
CA LEU A 225 38.63 -28.78 -6.85
C LEU A 225 39.56 -27.69 -6.28
N LYS A 226 39.71 -26.60 -7.05
CA LYS A 226 40.35 -25.36 -6.59
C LYS A 226 39.60 -24.78 -5.38
N SER A 227 40.30 -24.12 -4.47
CA SER A 227 39.72 -23.56 -3.23
C SER A 227 38.50 -22.67 -3.48
N TRP A 228 38.53 -21.82 -4.51
CA TRP A 228 37.40 -20.98 -4.89
C TRP A 228 36.15 -21.76 -5.37
N SER A 229 36.33 -22.89 -6.06
CA SER A 229 35.20 -23.76 -6.45
C SER A 229 34.63 -24.50 -5.23
N LYS A 230 35.48 -24.91 -4.27
CA LYS A 230 35.03 -25.51 -3.00
C LYS A 230 34.21 -24.52 -2.18
N ALA A 231 34.75 -23.32 -1.97
CA ALA A 231 34.04 -22.24 -1.29
C ALA A 231 32.70 -21.93 -1.96
N TYR A 232 32.69 -21.88 -3.31
CA TYR A 232 31.47 -21.70 -4.08
C TYR A 232 30.40 -22.76 -3.77
N ILE A 233 30.77 -24.05 -3.86
CA ILE A 233 29.83 -25.14 -3.62
C ILE A 233 29.27 -25.09 -2.20
N ILE A 234 30.11 -24.79 -1.19
CA ILE A 234 29.66 -24.67 0.20
C ILE A 234 28.60 -23.57 0.32
N PHE A 235 28.91 -22.33 -0.10
CA PHE A 235 27.97 -21.24 0.09
C PHE A 235 26.70 -21.41 -0.75
N ALA A 236 26.82 -21.94 -1.98
CA ALA A 236 25.67 -22.18 -2.86
C ALA A 236 24.75 -23.25 -2.28
N THR A 237 25.32 -24.27 -1.62
CA THR A 237 24.55 -25.31 -0.92
C THR A 237 23.83 -24.73 0.29
N ILE A 238 24.54 -23.99 1.15
CA ILE A 238 23.95 -23.30 2.31
C ILE A 238 22.82 -22.37 1.86
N GLY A 239 23.07 -21.55 0.84
CA GLY A 239 22.08 -20.61 0.31
C GLY A 239 20.85 -21.30 -0.27
N SER A 240 21.01 -22.47 -0.90
CA SER A 240 19.88 -23.27 -1.39
C SER A 240 19.05 -23.86 -0.25
N LEU A 241 19.69 -24.32 0.82
CA LEU A 241 18.99 -24.84 2.02
C LEU A 241 18.22 -23.73 2.74
N LEU A 242 18.86 -22.57 2.94
CA LEU A 242 18.20 -21.39 3.51
C LEU A 242 17.06 -20.91 2.61
N SER A 243 17.25 -20.91 1.29
CA SER A 243 16.19 -20.54 0.34
C SER A 243 14.97 -21.44 0.48
N ILE A 244 15.15 -22.75 0.61
CA ILE A 244 14.04 -23.70 0.84
C ILE A 244 13.31 -23.38 2.15
N TRP A 245 14.05 -23.13 3.24
CA TRP A 245 13.46 -22.74 4.52
C TRP A 245 12.63 -21.46 4.40
N THR A 246 13.20 -20.41 3.80
CA THR A 246 12.54 -19.12 3.59
C THR A 246 11.32 -19.23 2.67
N ILE A 247 11.39 -20.04 1.61
CA ILE A 247 10.25 -20.30 0.72
C ILE A 247 9.09 -20.93 1.49
N LEU A 248 9.36 -21.92 2.35
CA LEU A 248 8.32 -22.56 3.15
C LEU A 248 7.70 -21.56 4.15
N ASN A 249 8.54 -20.74 4.81
CA ASN A 249 8.07 -19.74 5.78
C ASN A 249 7.41 -18.51 5.13
N SER A 250 7.53 -18.33 3.82
CA SER A 250 6.78 -17.30 3.09
C SER A 250 5.30 -17.64 2.88
N GLY A 251 4.89 -18.91 3.05
CA GLY A 251 3.52 -19.36 2.79
C GLY A 251 3.04 -19.23 1.32
N SER A 252 3.94 -19.01 0.35
CA SER A 252 3.56 -18.76 -1.06
C SER A 252 3.12 -20.03 -1.80
N ARG A 253 1.81 -20.27 -1.86
CA ARG A 253 1.18 -21.42 -2.52
C ARG A 253 1.52 -21.52 -4.02
N ALA A 254 1.43 -20.41 -4.76
CA ALA A 254 1.69 -20.39 -6.21
C ALA A 254 3.12 -20.83 -6.54
N THR A 255 4.09 -20.40 -5.73
CA THR A 255 5.49 -20.79 -5.89
C THR A 255 5.71 -22.28 -5.61
N LEU A 256 5.06 -22.82 -4.57
CA LEU A 256 5.15 -24.26 -4.26
C LEU A 256 4.61 -25.13 -5.40
N ILE A 257 3.50 -24.72 -6.03
CA ILE A 257 2.98 -25.38 -7.24
C ILE A 257 4.00 -25.27 -8.38
N GLY A 258 4.59 -24.09 -8.58
CA GLY A 258 5.65 -23.88 -9.58
C GLY A 258 6.86 -24.79 -9.38
N ILE A 259 7.33 -24.96 -8.13
CA ILE A 259 8.43 -25.88 -7.78
C ILE A 259 8.04 -27.32 -8.06
N ALA A 260 6.81 -27.74 -7.71
CA ALA A 260 6.34 -29.11 -7.96
C ALA A 260 6.32 -29.43 -9.47
N VAL A 261 5.79 -28.53 -10.30
CA VAL A 261 5.78 -28.67 -11.76
C VAL A 261 7.21 -28.65 -12.33
N ALA A 262 8.09 -27.82 -11.78
CA ALA A 262 9.51 -27.77 -12.16
C ALA A 262 10.25 -29.09 -11.83
N ILE A 263 9.99 -29.72 -10.68
CA ILE A 263 10.55 -31.03 -10.33
C ILE A 263 10.02 -32.12 -11.26
N LEU A 264 8.73 -32.09 -11.61
CA LEU A 264 8.15 -32.99 -12.60
C LEU A 264 8.84 -32.84 -13.95
N PHE A 265 9.07 -31.61 -14.41
CA PHE A 265 9.82 -31.32 -15.62
C PHE A 265 11.24 -31.90 -15.58
N ILE A 266 11.99 -31.68 -14.49
CA ILE A 266 13.35 -32.24 -14.32
C ILE A 266 13.32 -33.76 -14.48
N SER A 267 12.44 -34.44 -13.74
CA SER A 267 12.35 -35.90 -13.77
C SER A 267 12.03 -36.42 -15.18
N THR A 268 11.07 -35.77 -15.86
CA THR A 268 10.61 -36.13 -17.21
C THR A 268 11.75 -35.96 -18.21
N MET A 269 12.45 -34.84 -18.18
CA MET A 269 13.59 -34.58 -19.07
C MET A 269 14.74 -35.56 -18.85
N ILE A 270 15.10 -35.85 -17.60
CA ILE A 270 16.14 -36.85 -17.28
C ILE A 270 15.76 -38.23 -17.81
N SER A 271 14.48 -38.61 -17.70
CA SER A 271 13.96 -39.88 -18.21
C SER A 271 13.95 -39.99 -19.73
N ILE A 272 13.69 -38.88 -20.44
CA ILE A 272 13.80 -38.81 -21.90
C ILE A 272 15.25 -39.04 -22.33
N ILE A 273 16.21 -38.44 -21.62
CA ILE A 273 17.64 -38.57 -21.93
C ILE A 273 18.17 -39.96 -21.53
N ASN A 274 17.74 -40.50 -20.39
CA ASN A 274 18.24 -41.75 -19.86
C ASN A 274 17.09 -42.66 -19.39
N LYS A 275 16.83 -43.70 -20.19
CA LYS A 275 15.75 -44.68 -19.96
C LYS A 275 15.81 -45.36 -18.59
N LYS A 276 16.99 -45.49 -17.95
CA LYS A 276 17.14 -46.06 -16.60
C LYS A 276 16.34 -45.26 -15.55
N PHE A 277 16.14 -43.98 -15.80
CA PHE A 277 15.46 -43.08 -14.88
C PHE A 277 13.94 -42.99 -15.08
N ARG A 278 13.36 -43.72 -16.06
CA ARG A 278 11.90 -43.73 -16.31
C ARG A 278 11.07 -44.06 -15.09
N LYS A 279 11.51 -45.00 -14.25
CA LYS A 279 10.78 -45.35 -13.01
C LYS A 279 10.70 -44.19 -12.00
N PHE A 280 11.62 -43.23 -12.06
CA PHE A 280 11.66 -42.10 -11.14
C PHE A 280 10.74 -40.95 -11.59
N THR A 281 10.24 -40.92 -12.84
CA THR A 281 9.25 -39.91 -13.27
C THR A 281 7.89 -40.11 -12.60
N LEU A 282 7.61 -41.33 -12.14
CA LEU A 282 6.40 -41.62 -11.38
C LEU A 282 6.47 -41.01 -9.99
N ILE A 283 7.66 -40.76 -9.42
CA ILE A 283 7.77 -40.27 -8.04
C ILE A 283 7.14 -38.88 -7.88
N PRO A 284 7.49 -37.83 -8.66
CA PRO A 284 6.84 -36.53 -8.52
C PRO A 284 5.34 -36.58 -8.80
N ILE A 285 4.90 -37.40 -9.76
CA ILE A 285 3.48 -37.59 -10.08
C ILE A 285 2.75 -38.19 -8.88
N ILE A 286 3.28 -39.27 -8.30
CA ILE A 286 2.75 -39.92 -7.10
C ILE A 286 2.76 -38.95 -5.92
N SER A 287 3.82 -38.17 -5.74
CA SER A 287 3.90 -37.15 -4.69
C SER A 287 2.79 -36.11 -4.84
N VAL A 288 2.53 -35.61 -6.05
CA VAL A 288 1.41 -34.67 -6.29
C VAL A 288 0.05 -35.33 -6.04
N ILE A 289 -0.13 -36.59 -6.49
CA ILE A 289 -1.35 -37.39 -6.25
C ILE A 289 -1.58 -37.64 -4.76
N ILE A 290 -0.54 -37.67 -3.92
CA ILE A 290 -0.67 -37.85 -2.47
C ILE A 290 -0.86 -36.49 -1.76
N ILE A 291 -0.07 -35.48 -2.12
CA ILE A 291 -0.04 -34.18 -1.44
C ILE A 291 -1.37 -33.44 -1.60
N ILE A 292 -1.97 -33.46 -2.80
CA ILE A 292 -3.24 -32.74 -3.05
C ILE A 292 -4.38 -33.31 -2.19
N PRO A 293 -4.66 -34.63 -2.16
CA PRO A 293 -5.67 -35.20 -1.27
C PRO A 293 -5.37 -35.01 0.21
N VAL A 294 -4.11 -35.09 0.64
CA VAL A 294 -3.73 -34.83 2.03
C VAL A 294 -4.02 -33.38 2.41
N PHE A 295 -3.62 -32.43 1.55
CA PHE A 295 -3.91 -31.01 1.75
C PHE A 295 -5.42 -30.73 1.79
N TYR A 296 -6.17 -31.32 0.86
CA TYR A 296 -7.63 -31.23 0.80
C TYR A 296 -8.29 -31.84 2.05
N PHE A 297 -7.83 -33.01 2.49
CA PHE A 297 -8.31 -33.66 3.71
C PHE A 297 -8.06 -32.82 4.96
N ILE A 298 -6.84 -32.28 5.11
CA ILE A 298 -6.50 -31.39 6.22
C ILE A 298 -7.40 -30.13 6.19
N THR A 299 -7.54 -29.50 5.02
CA THR A 299 -8.37 -28.30 4.85
C THR A 299 -9.83 -28.59 5.20
N ASN A 300 -10.39 -29.70 4.71
CA ASN A 300 -11.76 -30.11 5.04
C ASN A 300 -11.93 -30.47 6.51
N SER A 301 -10.92 -31.07 7.15
CA SER A 301 -10.93 -31.34 8.59
C SER A 301 -11.02 -30.03 9.39
N ILE A 302 -10.27 -29.02 8.98
CA ILE A 302 -10.30 -27.68 9.59
C ILE A 302 -11.69 -27.05 9.40
N GLU A 303 -12.23 -27.07 8.18
CA GLU A 303 -13.57 -26.51 7.91
C GLU A 303 -14.67 -27.24 8.67
N SER A 304 -14.58 -28.56 8.78
CA SER A 304 -15.53 -29.36 9.55
C SER A 304 -15.48 -29.03 11.03
N GLN A 305 -14.28 -28.97 11.64
CA GLN A 305 -14.12 -28.57 13.04
C GLN A 305 -14.60 -27.14 13.28
N ARG A 306 -14.30 -26.21 12.36
CA ARG A 306 -14.77 -24.83 12.40
C ARG A 306 -16.30 -24.76 12.37
N SER A 307 -16.94 -25.46 11.43
CA SER A 307 -18.40 -25.47 11.32
C SER A 307 -19.08 -26.05 12.57
N ASN A 308 -18.46 -27.05 13.22
CA ASN A 308 -18.97 -27.61 14.47
C ASN A 308 -18.85 -26.60 15.61
N LEU A 309 -17.68 -25.99 15.78
CA LEU A 309 -17.44 -24.96 16.79
C LEU A 309 -18.41 -23.78 16.62
N ARG A 310 -18.69 -23.38 15.37
CA ARG A 310 -19.67 -22.34 15.05
C ARG A 310 -21.07 -22.67 15.56
N VAL A 311 -21.58 -23.84 15.21
CA VAL A 311 -22.94 -24.25 15.64
C VAL A 311 -23.01 -24.34 17.16
N GLU A 312 -21.99 -24.90 17.80
CA GLU A 312 -21.89 -25.00 19.26
C GLU A 312 -21.96 -23.64 19.95
N VAL A 313 -21.13 -22.69 19.51
CA VAL A 313 -21.04 -21.34 20.08
C VAL A 313 -22.30 -20.54 19.77
N LEU A 314 -22.74 -20.45 18.52
CA LEU A 314 -23.92 -19.63 18.17
C LEU A 314 -25.21 -20.16 18.83
N SER A 315 -25.37 -21.48 18.98
CA SER A 315 -26.54 -22.05 19.66
C SER A 315 -26.55 -21.74 21.17
N LYS A 316 -25.40 -21.46 21.77
CA LYS A 316 -25.29 -21.05 23.17
C LYS A 316 -25.80 -19.62 23.39
N TYR A 317 -25.57 -18.72 22.43
CA TYR A 317 -25.98 -17.31 22.52
C TYR A 317 -27.36 -17.06 21.91
N PHE A 318 -27.77 -17.87 20.94
CA PHE A 318 -29.05 -17.76 20.23
C PHE A 318 -29.80 -19.11 20.24
N PRO A 319 -30.32 -19.55 21.41
CA PRO A 319 -30.94 -20.87 21.55
C PRO A 319 -32.25 -21.04 20.78
N ASP A 320 -32.90 -19.92 20.42
CA ASP A 320 -34.16 -19.90 19.66
C ASP A 320 -33.96 -19.97 18.13
N GLU A 321 -32.71 -19.91 17.67
CA GLU A 321 -32.36 -19.92 16.25
C GLU A 321 -31.72 -21.26 15.85
N VAL A 322 -32.00 -21.73 14.63
CA VAL A 322 -31.51 -23.03 14.14
C VAL A 322 -30.31 -22.83 13.22
N PHE A 323 -29.12 -23.06 13.75
CA PHE A 323 -27.88 -23.04 12.95
C PHE A 323 -27.60 -24.41 12.33
N ARG A 324 -27.33 -24.43 11.03
CA ARG A 324 -26.92 -25.65 10.32
C ARG A 324 -25.40 -25.73 10.18
N GLN A 325 -24.90 -26.96 10.20
CA GLN A 325 -23.53 -27.24 9.77
C GLN A 325 -23.45 -26.97 8.28
N ASP A 326 -22.72 -25.92 7.93
CA ASP A 326 -22.45 -25.53 6.56
C ASP A 326 -20.98 -25.07 6.46
N PRO A 327 -20.11 -25.87 5.81
CA PRO A 327 -18.72 -25.51 5.55
C PRO A 327 -18.57 -24.26 4.67
N GLY A 328 -19.56 -23.95 3.82
CA GLY A 328 -19.57 -22.83 2.89
C GLY A 328 -20.30 -21.58 3.40
N TRP A 329 -20.73 -21.59 4.67
CA TRP A 329 -21.53 -20.53 5.28
C TRP A 329 -20.83 -19.18 5.23
N LYS A 330 -21.52 -18.20 4.65
CA LYS A 330 -21.14 -16.78 4.58
C LYS A 330 -22.06 -15.97 5.48
N GLY A 331 -22.12 -16.34 6.75
CA GLY A 331 -22.91 -15.60 7.73
C GLY A 331 -24.41 -15.75 7.71
N ILE A 332 -25.00 -14.93 8.56
CA ILE A 332 -26.43 -14.84 8.89
C ILE A 332 -27.21 -14.14 7.76
N ASN A 333 -26.54 -13.40 6.87
CA ASN A 333 -27.21 -12.68 5.78
C ASN A 333 -27.55 -13.54 4.56
N ALA A 334 -26.97 -14.74 4.44
CA ALA A 334 -27.29 -15.66 3.35
C ALA A 334 -28.66 -16.35 3.51
N ASP A 335 -29.26 -16.33 4.72
CA ASP A 335 -30.47 -17.11 5.03
C ASP A 335 -31.64 -16.29 5.65
N ARG A 336 -31.63 -14.95 5.55
CA ARG A 336 -32.64 -14.08 6.20
C ARG A 336 -32.84 -14.41 7.69
N THR A 337 -31.76 -14.65 8.42
CA THR A 337 -31.85 -14.79 9.88
C THR A 337 -32.09 -13.42 10.51
N SER A 338 -33.07 -13.40 11.42
CA SER A 338 -33.92 -12.26 11.76
C SER A 338 -33.20 -11.10 12.43
N ASP A 339 -33.76 -9.89 12.32
CA ASP A 339 -33.35 -8.68 13.07
C ASP A 339 -33.08 -8.94 14.57
N LYS A 340 -33.61 -10.05 15.14
CA LYS A 340 -33.42 -10.51 16.52
C LYS A 340 -31.99 -10.94 16.86
N VAL A 341 -31.23 -11.48 15.91
CA VAL A 341 -29.83 -11.86 16.17
C VAL A 341 -28.95 -10.62 16.18
N ILE A 342 -29.16 -9.72 15.22
CA ILE A 342 -28.44 -8.45 15.11
C ILE A 342 -28.75 -7.55 16.32
N SER A 343 -30.01 -7.51 16.79
CA SER A 343 -30.41 -6.69 17.94
C SER A 343 -29.77 -7.11 19.27
N LYS A 344 -29.25 -8.34 19.37
CA LYS A 344 -28.58 -8.85 20.58
C LYS A 344 -27.06 -8.65 20.59
N ILE A 345 -26.46 -8.29 19.45
CA ILE A 345 -25.01 -8.02 19.36
C ILE A 345 -24.55 -6.94 20.37
N PRO A 346 -25.26 -5.81 20.54
CA PRO A 346 -24.87 -4.76 21.49
C PRO A 346 -24.92 -5.19 22.96
N GLU A 347 -25.57 -6.32 23.27
CA GLU A 347 -25.66 -6.88 24.63
C GLU A 347 -24.42 -7.72 25.01
N LEU A 348 -23.54 -8.03 24.05
CA LEU A 348 -22.31 -8.76 24.32
C LEU A 348 -21.32 -7.87 25.09
N THR A 349 -20.82 -8.36 26.22
CA THR A 349 -19.84 -7.66 27.08
C THR A 349 -18.66 -7.12 26.28
N PHE A 350 -18.12 -7.94 25.38
CA PHE A 350 -17.04 -7.57 24.47
C PHE A 350 -17.38 -6.38 23.55
N VAL A 351 -18.61 -6.30 23.04
CA VAL A 351 -19.05 -5.21 22.15
C VAL A 351 -19.17 -3.90 22.93
N GLN A 352 -19.62 -3.96 24.18
CA GLN A 352 -19.66 -2.79 25.06
C GLN A 352 -18.25 -2.30 25.42
N GLU A 353 -17.34 -3.22 25.76
CA GLU A 353 -15.93 -2.91 25.97
C GLU A 353 -15.27 -2.31 24.71
N TYR A 354 -15.64 -2.81 23.53
CA TYR A 354 -15.20 -2.29 22.23
C TYR A 354 -15.68 -0.86 21.98
N TYR A 355 -16.99 -0.60 22.15
CA TYR A 355 -17.57 0.73 21.96
C TYR A 355 -16.94 1.76 22.89
N ASP A 356 -16.71 1.43 24.16
CA ASP A 356 -16.04 2.32 25.11
C ASP A 356 -14.62 2.71 24.63
N VAL A 357 -13.92 1.77 24.00
CA VAL A 357 -12.57 1.98 23.45
C VAL A 357 -12.61 2.79 22.16
N GLU A 358 -13.53 2.48 21.24
CA GLU A 358 -13.72 3.21 19.98
C GLU A 358 -14.15 4.67 20.22
N ILE A 359 -15.07 4.90 21.16
CA ILE A 359 -15.53 6.25 21.53
C ILE A 359 -14.40 7.06 22.18
N SER A 360 -13.57 6.43 23.01
CA SER A 360 -12.45 7.11 23.69
C SER A 360 -11.24 7.35 22.78
N SER A 361 -11.04 6.52 21.75
CA SER A 361 -9.93 6.64 20.81
C SER A 361 -10.27 7.43 19.54
N GLY A 362 -11.56 7.53 19.18
CA GLY A 362 -12.02 8.13 17.93
C GLY A 362 -11.59 7.37 16.68
N LYS A 363 -11.11 6.12 16.80
CA LYS A 363 -10.56 5.31 15.69
C LYS A 363 -11.27 3.97 15.59
N PHE A 364 -11.78 3.65 14.40
CA PHE A 364 -12.31 2.34 14.06
C PHE A 364 -11.16 1.36 13.74
N GLU A 365 -11.02 0.29 14.52
CA GLU A 365 -9.98 -0.72 14.31
C GLU A 365 -10.50 -1.87 13.41
N PRO A 366 -9.84 -2.18 12.27
CA PRO A 366 -10.42 -3.06 11.25
C PRO A 366 -10.24 -4.57 11.53
N THR A 367 -9.29 -4.99 12.38
CA THR A 367 -9.03 -6.42 12.66
C THR A 367 -9.10 -6.78 14.14
N MET A 368 -9.43 -8.04 14.43
CA MET A 368 -9.49 -8.60 15.79
C MET A 368 -8.18 -8.36 16.55
N GLU A 369 -7.03 -8.61 15.92
CA GLU A 369 -5.73 -8.54 16.58
C GLU A 369 -5.32 -7.10 16.89
N GLN A 370 -5.60 -6.15 15.99
CA GLN A 370 -5.44 -4.71 16.25
C GLN A 370 -6.33 -4.26 17.39
N LEU A 371 -7.58 -4.72 17.40
CA LEU A 371 -8.50 -4.43 18.48
C LEU A 371 -7.99 -4.96 19.83
N LEU A 372 -7.63 -6.24 19.95
CA LEU A 372 -7.11 -6.75 21.23
C LEU A 372 -5.78 -6.09 21.60
N GLN A 373 -4.91 -5.80 20.64
CA GLN A 373 -3.67 -5.07 20.91
C GLN A 373 -3.97 -3.67 21.44
N HIS A 374 -4.94 -2.96 20.85
CA HIS A 374 -5.38 -1.67 21.33
C HIS A 374 -6.01 -1.76 22.73
N MET A 375 -6.79 -2.80 23.02
CA MET A 375 -7.29 -3.09 24.38
C MET A 375 -6.16 -3.37 25.38
N VAL A 376 -5.04 -3.96 24.94
CA VAL A 376 -3.82 -4.10 25.75
C VAL A 376 -3.18 -2.74 25.99
N ASP A 377 -3.09 -1.90 24.96
CA ASP A 377 -2.43 -0.59 25.01
C ASP A 377 -3.18 0.39 25.93
N VAL A 378 -4.52 0.36 25.92
CA VAL A 378 -5.38 1.12 26.85
C VAL A 378 -5.57 0.44 28.21
N GLY A 379 -4.86 -0.66 28.48
CA GLY A 379 -4.80 -1.32 29.78
C GLY A 379 -6.06 -2.08 30.20
N LYS A 380 -6.97 -2.37 29.27
CA LYS A 380 -8.22 -3.12 29.53
C LYS A 380 -7.97 -4.63 29.66
N ILE A 381 -6.99 -5.17 28.95
CA ILE A 381 -6.58 -6.58 29.03
C ILE A 381 -5.05 -6.72 29.06
N SER A 382 -4.54 -7.82 29.59
CA SER A 382 -3.11 -8.13 29.52
C SER A 382 -2.73 -8.81 28.20
N LYS A 383 -1.46 -8.69 27.78
CA LYS A 383 -0.90 -9.42 26.62
C LYS A 383 -1.01 -10.95 26.76
N SER A 384 -1.08 -11.46 27.99
CA SER A 384 -1.35 -12.87 28.28
C SER A 384 -2.81 -13.26 28.05
N GLU A 385 -3.76 -12.38 28.40
CA GLU A 385 -5.20 -12.61 28.22
C GLU A 385 -5.61 -12.54 26.74
N MET A 386 -4.97 -11.67 25.96
CA MET A 386 -5.17 -11.54 24.52
C MET A 386 -5.19 -12.90 23.81
N LYS A 387 -4.16 -13.75 24.02
CA LYS A 387 -4.08 -15.09 23.38
C LYS A 387 -5.20 -16.04 23.80
N SER A 388 -5.72 -15.89 25.03
CA SER A 388 -6.84 -16.70 25.52
C SER A 388 -8.20 -16.19 25.05
N ARG A 389 -8.34 -14.88 24.79
CA ARG A 389 -9.59 -14.25 24.35
C ARG A 389 -9.88 -14.47 22.87
N VAL A 390 -8.87 -14.58 21.99
CA VAL A 390 -9.05 -14.75 20.52
C VAL A 390 -10.03 -15.87 20.14
N CYS A 391 -10.05 -16.98 20.88
CA CYS A 391 -10.94 -18.12 20.64
C CYS A 391 -12.03 -18.28 21.71
N SER A 392 -12.38 -17.20 22.40
CA SER A 392 -13.50 -17.17 23.36
C SER A 392 -14.85 -17.19 22.64
N ASP A 393 -15.86 -17.77 23.28
CA ASP A 393 -17.19 -17.86 22.68
C ASP A 393 -17.80 -16.49 22.34
N GLU A 394 -17.56 -15.44 23.15
CA GLU A 394 -18.08 -14.10 22.89
C GLU A 394 -17.49 -13.47 21.62
N ILE A 395 -16.16 -13.52 21.45
CA ILE A 395 -15.48 -13.00 20.25
C ILE A 395 -15.90 -13.81 19.02
N LEU A 396 -15.92 -15.13 19.13
CA LEU A 396 -16.36 -16.01 18.05
C LEU A 396 -17.81 -15.72 17.64
N THR A 397 -18.69 -15.48 18.61
CA THR A 397 -20.09 -15.10 18.37
C THR A 397 -20.17 -13.79 17.61
N TYR A 398 -19.50 -12.73 18.09
CA TYR A 398 -19.52 -11.42 17.45
C TYR A 398 -19.06 -11.51 15.98
N PHE A 399 -17.86 -12.01 15.75
CA PHE A 399 -17.25 -12.01 14.41
C PHE A 399 -17.97 -12.95 13.42
N TRP A 400 -18.49 -14.10 13.87
CA TRP A 400 -19.29 -14.96 12.98
C TRP A 400 -20.64 -14.34 12.62
N VAL A 401 -21.25 -13.55 13.50
CA VAL A 401 -22.49 -12.83 13.19
C VAL A 401 -22.26 -11.74 12.15
N ILE A 402 -21.15 -10.99 12.25
CA ILE A 402 -20.80 -9.90 11.31
C ILE A 402 -19.98 -10.36 10.09
N GLU A 403 -19.87 -11.67 9.85
CA GLU A 403 -19.15 -12.25 8.71
C GLU A 403 -17.66 -11.92 8.61
N ARG A 404 -17.04 -11.49 9.71
CA ARG A 404 -15.61 -11.18 9.77
C ARG A 404 -14.83 -12.38 10.34
N ASP A 405 -13.63 -12.58 9.81
CA ASP A 405 -12.65 -13.59 10.18
C ASP A 405 -13.07 -15.09 10.15
N PRO A 406 -12.24 -15.97 9.57
CA PRO A 406 -12.59 -17.38 9.43
C PRO A 406 -12.29 -18.23 10.69
N PHE A 407 -11.60 -17.72 11.73
CA PHE A 407 -11.23 -18.44 12.97
C PHE A 407 -10.73 -19.88 12.82
N ARG A 408 -10.02 -20.16 11.73
CA ARG A 408 -9.46 -21.51 11.51
C ARG A 408 -8.50 -21.91 12.61
N ASP A 409 -7.78 -20.94 13.17
CA ASP A 409 -6.79 -21.13 14.24
C ASP A 409 -7.38 -21.67 15.55
N CYS A 410 -8.69 -21.52 15.76
CA CYS A 410 -9.35 -22.05 16.95
C CYS A 410 -9.56 -23.57 16.89
N THR A 411 -9.42 -24.18 15.71
CA THR A 411 -9.58 -25.63 15.49
C THR A 411 -8.39 -26.44 16.02
N SER A 412 -8.62 -27.67 16.49
CA SER A 412 -7.55 -28.52 17.04
C SER A 412 -6.55 -28.93 15.96
N THR A 413 -7.01 -29.15 14.72
CA THR A 413 -6.15 -29.43 13.58
C THR A 413 -5.23 -28.24 13.26
N MET A 414 -5.74 -27.00 13.25
CA MET A 414 -4.87 -25.83 13.04
C MET A 414 -3.89 -25.61 14.19
N LYS A 415 -4.32 -25.78 15.45
CA LYS A 415 -3.40 -25.70 16.61
C LYS A 415 -2.23 -26.67 16.47
N PHE A 416 -2.48 -27.88 15.95
CA PHE A 416 -1.42 -28.84 15.64
C PHE A 416 -0.50 -28.37 14.50
N ILE A 417 -1.06 -27.87 13.40
CA ILE A 417 -0.28 -27.41 12.23
C ILE A 417 0.58 -26.18 12.59
N SER A 418 0.06 -25.27 13.40
CA SER A 418 0.77 -24.06 13.83
C SER A 418 2.03 -24.35 14.65
N ASN A 419 2.18 -25.55 15.23
CA ASN A 419 3.44 -25.98 15.86
C ASN A 419 4.61 -26.09 14.87
N PHE A 420 4.33 -26.17 13.57
CA PHE A 420 5.34 -26.23 12.51
C PHE A 420 5.76 -24.84 11.97
N GLY A 421 5.25 -23.76 12.58
CA GLY A 421 5.56 -22.37 12.21
C GLY A 421 4.47 -21.70 11.37
N SER A 422 4.39 -20.37 11.47
CA SER A 422 3.35 -19.55 10.85
C SER A 422 3.30 -19.71 9.33
N GLY A 423 4.46 -19.78 8.66
CA GLY A 423 4.47 -19.93 7.20
C GLY A 423 4.01 -21.30 6.71
N VAL A 424 4.16 -22.36 7.52
CA VAL A 424 3.63 -23.71 7.20
C VAL A 424 2.13 -23.78 7.47
N SER A 425 1.63 -23.11 8.52
CA SER A 425 0.21 -23.08 8.84
C SER A 425 -0.59 -22.11 7.95
N TYR A 426 0.04 -21.05 7.45
CA TYR A 426 -0.61 -20.00 6.67
C TYR A 426 -1.41 -20.50 5.44
N PRO A 427 -0.92 -21.44 4.60
CA PRO A 427 -1.72 -22.01 3.50
C PRO A 427 -3.03 -22.67 3.94
N PHE A 428 -3.07 -23.21 5.15
CA PHE A 428 -4.26 -23.84 5.73
C PHE A 428 -5.16 -22.83 6.43
N ARG A 429 -4.54 -21.85 7.12
CA ARG A 429 -5.21 -20.73 7.80
C ARG A 429 -5.95 -19.81 6.84
N SER A 430 -5.30 -19.42 5.74
CA SER A 430 -5.90 -18.58 4.69
C SER A 430 -6.86 -19.36 3.79
N GLY A 431 -6.80 -20.70 3.81
CA GLY A 431 -7.59 -21.57 2.94
C GLY A 431 -7.27 -21.47 1.47
N PHE A 432 -7.83 -22.39 0.68
CA PHE A 432 -7.67 -22.38 -0.78
C PHE A 432 -8.84 -21.66 -1.45
N ASP A 433 -8.81 -20.32 -1.41
CA ASP A 433 -9.77 -19.50 -2.15
C ASP A 433 -9.15 -18.95 -3.45
N ILE A 434 -9.79 -19.23 -4.59
CA ILE A 434 -9.50 -18.59 -5.88
C ILE A 434 -10.48 -17.44 -6.14
N GLY A 435 -11.55 -17.29 -5.36
CA GLY A 435 -12.66 -16.36 -5.60
C GLY A 435 -12.24 -14.92 -5.89
N GLN A 436 -11.31 -14.36 -5.12
CA GLN A 436 -10.74 -13.03 -5.36
C GLN A 436 -9.96 -12.95 -6.69
N ARG A 437 -9.10 -13.93 -6.99
CA ARG A 437 -8.34 -13.96 -8.27
C ARG A 437 -9.25 -14.25 -9.46
N GLY A 438 -10.20 -15.16 -9.31
CA GLY A 438 -11.19 -15.51 -10.33
C GLY A 438 -12.05 -14.31 -10.70
N TYR A 439 -12.33 -13.42 -9.74
CA TYR A 439 -12.96 -12.14 -10.00
C TYR A 439 -12.06 -11.21 -10.84
N ALA A 440 -10.79 -11.01 -10.45
CA ALA A 440 -9.83 -10.24 -11.24
C ALA A 440 -9.65 -10.81 -12.67
N TRP A 441 -9.71 -12.14 -12.83
CA TRP A 441 -9.65 -12.82 -14.12
C TRP A 441 -10.89 -12.54 -14.97
N LYS A 442 -12.09 -12.55 -14.37
CA LYS A 442 -13.33 -12.17 -15.06
C LYS A 442 -13.27 -10.73 -15.54
N ILE A 443 -12.79 -9.81 -14.72
CA ILE A 443 -12.59 -8.39 -15.09
C ILE A 443 -11.60 -8.27 -16.24
N ALA A 444 -10.47 -8.97 -16.17
CA ALA A 444 -9.47 -8.97 -17.24
C ALA A 444 -10.07 -9.47 -18.57
N LEU A 445 -10.89 -10.51 -18.53
CA LEU A 445 -11.59 -11.02 -19.72
C LEU A 445 -12.63 -10.01 -20.24
N LYS A 446 -13.42 -9.38 -19.38
CA LYS A 446 -14.36 -8.31 -19.76
C LYS A 446 -13.62 -7.16 -20.47
N GLY A 447 -12.51 -6.70 -19.91
CA GLY A 447 -11.67 -5.66 -20.51
C GLY A 447 -11.07 -6.06 -21.87
N PHE A 448 -10.62 -7.31 -22.01
CA PHE A 448 -10.18 -7.83 -23.30
C PHE A 448 -11.30 -7.89 -24.34
N TYR A 449 -12.53 -8.25 -23.98
CA TYR A 449 -13.65 -8.25 -24.92
C TYR A 449 -14.06 -6.84 -25.35
N GLU A 450 -13.85 -5.84 -24.49
CA GLU A 450 -14.14 -4.45 -24.80
C GLU A 450 -13.11 -3.84 -25.76
N ASP A 451 -11.81 -4.03 -25.50
CA ASP A 451 -10.74 -3.61 -26.40
C ASP A 451 -9.81 -4.81 -26.73
N PRO A 452 -10.19 -5.62 -27.74
CA PRO A 452 -9.48 -6.86 -28.04
C PRO A 452 -8.17 -6.65 -28.80
N ILE A 453 -7.94 -5.48 -29.42
CA ILE A 453 -6.77 -5.27 -30.29
C ILE A 453 -5.60 -4.71 -29.48
N PHE A 454 -5.82 -3.57 -28.83
CA PHE A 454 -4.77 -2.84 -28.10
C PHE A 454 -4.98 -2.88 -26.59
N GLY A 455 -6.15 -3.26 -26.10
CA GLY A 455 -6.46 -3.23 -24.69
C GLY A 455 -6.41 -1.81 -24.12
N ILE A 456 -6.66 -1.71 -22.82
CA ILE A 456 -6.72 -0.42 -22.11
C ILE A 456 -5.35 0.23 -21.80
N GLY A 457 -4.25 -0.35 -22.28
CA GLY A 457 -2.89 0.12 -22.00
C GLY A 457 -2.23 -0.53 -20.78
N PRO A 458 -0.88 -0.63 -20.76
CA PRO A 458 -0.12 -0.97 -19.56
C PRO A 458 -0.48 -0.04 -18.38
N GLU A 459 -0.37 -0.54 -17.15
CA GLU A 459 -0.62 0.22 -15.90
C GLU A 459 -2.05 0.70 -15.66
N ASN A 460 -2.98 0.51 -16.61
CA ASN A 460 -4.35 1.03 -16.51
C ASN A 460 -5.38 0.00 -16.01
N PHE A 461 -4.96 -1.18 -15.56
CA PHE A 461 -5.86 -2.22 -15.08
C PHE A 461 -6.84 -1.78 -13.96
N PRO A 462 -6.47 -0.87 -13.03
CA PRO A 462 -7.44 -0.30 -12.08
C PRO A 462 -8.71 0.27 -12.72
N ILE A 463 -8.63 0.83 -13.94
CA ILE A 463 -9.79 1.38 -14.65
C ILE A 463 -10.83 0.29 -14.92
N LEU A 464 -10.39 -0.91 -15.30
CA LEU A 464 -11.29 -2.06 -15.52
C LEU A 464 -11.89 -2.55 -14.22
N HIS A 465 -11.12 -2.52 -13.13
CA HIS A 465 -11.58 -2.99 -11.83
C HIS A 465 -12.80 -2.19 -11.36
N TYR A 466 -12.71 -0.87 -11.39
CA TYR A 466 -13.81 0.02 -11.01
C TYR A 466 -14.98 -0.03 -11.99
N LYS A 467 -14.69 0.00 -13.30
CA LYS A 467 -15.73 -0.07 -14.33
C LYS A 467 -16.63 -1.32 -14.23
N TYR A 468 -16.03 -2.46 -13.87
CA TYR A 468 -16.73 -3.75 -13.84
C TYR A 468 -17.02 -4.25 -12.42
N LEU A 469 -17.03 -3.35 -11.45
CA LEU A 469 -17.35 -3.69 -10.07
C LEU A 469 -18.79 -4.20 -9.95
N GLU A 470 -18.97 -5.35 -9.29
CA GLU A 470 -20.29 -5.98 -9.07
C GLU A 470 -20.89 -5.47 -7.74
N GLU A 471 -22.19 -5.12 -7.72
CA GLU A 471 -22.88 -4.54 -6.54
C GLU A 471 -22.74 -5.36 -5.25
N SER A 472 -22.62 -6.69 -5.36
CA SER A 472 -22.56 -7.60 -4.20
C SER A 472 -21.15 -7.74 -3.60
N LYS A 473 -20.20 -6.87 -3.96
CA LYS A 473 -18.81 -6.94 -3.52
C LYS A 473 -18.44 -5.63 -2.83
N THR A 474 -18.02 -5.74 -1.57
CA THR A 474 -17.50 -4.62 -0.79
C THR A 474 -16.20 -4.10 -1.41
N ASP A 475 -15.99 -2.78 -1.36
CA ASP A 475 -14.74 -2.13 -1.78
C ASP A 475 -13.53 -2.53 -0.90
N ASP A 476 -13.79 -3.23 0.23
CA ASP A 476 -12.79 -3.93 1.06
C ASP A 476 -12.21 -5.20 0.42
N SER A 477 -12.73 -5.61 -0.74
CA SER A 477 -12.04 -6.60 -1.60
C SER A 477 -10.79 -5.95 -2.19
N PRO A 478 -9.60 -6.59 -2.14
CA PRO A 478 -8.35 -5.90 -2.45
C PRO A 478 -8.43 -5.17 -3.78
N HIS A 479 -8.24 -3.85 -3.75
CA HIS A 479 -8.13 -3.01 -4.93
C HIS A 479 -7.22 -3.69 -5.95
N PHE A 480 -7.77 -4.12 -7.08
CA PHE A 480 -6.99 -4.88 -8.05
C PHE A 480 -6.22 -3.92 -8.96
N ASP A 481 -4.98 -3.66 -8.59
CA ASP A 481 -3.98 -3.03 -9.46
C ASP A 481 -3.65 -3.90 -10.68
N ARG A 482 -3.83 -5.22 -10.57
CA ARG A 482 -3.51 -6.23 -11.59
C ARG A 482 -4.51 -7.38 -11.64
N ALA A 483 -4.51 -8.09 -12.76
CA ALA A 483 -5.32 -9.31 -12.93
C ALA A 483 -4.81 -10.51 -12.11
N HIS A 484 -3.63 -10.42 -11.47
CA HIS A 484 -3.00 -11.54 -10.77
C HIS A 484 -2.87 -12.81 -11.64
N ASN A 485 -2.69 -12.60 -12.94
CA ASN A 485 -2.35 -13.59 -13.95
C ASN A 485 -1.73 -12.82 -15.11
N ARG A 486 -0.45 -13.06 -15.39
CA ARG A 486 0.30 -12.26 -16.36
C ARG A 486 -0.28 -12.36 -17.78
N ILE A 487 -0.79 -13.52 -18.16
CA ILE A 487 -1.38 -13.72 -19.50
C ILE A 487 -2.67 -12.93 -19.63
N LEU A 488 -3.60 -13.09 -18.69
CA LEU A 488 -4.87 -12.37 -18.69
C LEU A 488 -4.66 -10.87 -18.53
N HIS A 489 -3.66 -10.46 -17.74
CA HIS A 489 -3.30 -9.06 -17.61
C HIS A 489 -2.82 -8.47 -18.94
N ILE A 490 -1.92 -9.15 -19.66
CA ILE A 490 -1.45 -8.68 -20.97
C ILE A 490 -2.58 -8.70 -22.01
N MET A 491 -3.51 -9.66 -21.95
CA MET A 491 -4.70 -9.63 -22.80
C MET A 491 -5.56 -8.39 -22.53
N ALA A 492 -5.85 -8.09 -21.27
CA ALA A 492 -6.68 -6.94 -20.89
C ALA A 492 -6.00 -5.60 -21.20
N THR A 493 -4.69 -5.52 -21.00
CA THR A 493 -3.92 -4.27 -21.11
C THR A 493 -3.28 -4.05 -22.47
N SER A 494 -3.10 -5.08 -23.29
CA SER A 494 -2.39 -4.99 -24.58
C SER A 494 -3.04 -5.79 -25.70
N GLY A 495 -4.26 -6.28 -25.47
CA GLY A 495 -5.07 -7.00 -26.44
C GLY A 495 -4.42 -8.29 -26.95
N ILE A 496 -4.95 -8.77 -28.08
CA ILE A 496 -4.47 -9.99 -28.74
C ILE A 496 -3.04 -9.83 -29.25
N ILE A 497 -2.65 -8.62 -29.65
CA ILE A 497 -1.31 -8.34 -30.18
C ILE A 497 -0.26 -8.49 -29.05
N GLY A 498 -0.54 -7.92 -27.88
CA GLY A 498 0.26 -8.12 -26.67
C GLY A 498 0.37 -9.60 -26.31
N PHE A 499 -0.75 -10.30 -26.24
CA PHE A 499 -0.81 -11.74 -25.93
C PHE A 499 0.03 -12.60 -26.89
N MET A 500 -0.09 -12.36 -28.20
CA MET A 500 0.69 -13.10 -29.20
C MET A 500 2.18 -12.80 -29.08
N SER A 501 2.56 -11.54 -28.84
CA SER A 501 3.98 -11.15 -28.72
C SER A 501 4.65 -11.79 -27.49
N ILE A 502 4.01 -11.78 -26.31
CA ILE A 502 4.55 -12.45 -25.11
C ILE A 502 4.52 -13.98 -25.25
N GLY A 503 3.47 -14.53 -25.88
CA GLY A 503 3.34 -15.97 -26.14
C GLY A 503 4.48 -16.48 -27.04
N LEU A 504 4.75 -15.81 -28.16
CA LEU A 504 5.88 -16.14 -29.04
C LEU A 504 7.22 -16.05 -28.32
N PHE A 505 7.40 -15.01 -27.50
CA PHE A 505 8.62 -14.84 -26.70
C PHE A 505 8.85 -16.02 -25.74
N TRP A 506 7.83 -16.42 -24.99
CA TRP A 506 7.92 -17.53 -24.03
C TRP A 506 8.03 -18.91 -24.68
N ILE A 507 7.34 -19.12 -25.81
CA ILE A 507 7.48 -20.34 -26.62
C ILE A 507 8.92 -20.47 -27.12
N TYR A 508 9.52 -19.38 -27.59
CA TYR A 508 10.89 -19.41 -28.10
C TYR A 508 11.93 -19.65 -26.99
N ILE A 509 11.76 -19.05 -25.80
CA ILE A 509 12.57 -19.38 -24.61
C ILE A 509 12.49 -20.89 -24.30
N THR A 510 11.27 -21.43 -24.25
CA THR A 510 11.03 -22.84 -23.96
C THR A 510 11.68 -23.74 -25.02
N TYR A 511 11.51 -23.40 -26.30
CA TYR A 511 12.15 -24.11 -27.42
C TYR A 511 13.68 -24.15 -27.25
N LEU A 512 14.32 -23.03 -26.96
CA LEU A 512 15.78 -22.97 -26.79
C LEU A 512 16.26 -23.82 -25.61
N ILE A 513 15.55 -23.78 -24.49
CA ILE A 513 15.89 -24.58 -23.32
C ILE A 513 15.74 -26.07 -23.64
N VAL A 514 14.59 -26.50 -24.17
CA VAL A 514 14.32 -27.91 -24.50
C VAL A 514 15.32 -28.43 -25.54
N LYS A 515 15.58 -27.67 -26.61
CA LYS A 515 16.58 -27.99 -27.64
C LYS A 515 17.95 -28.28 -27.03
N ARG A 516 18.36 -27.51 -26.02
CA ARG A 516 19.66 -27.68 -25.34
C ARG A 516 19.65 -28.79 -24.31
N SER A 517 18.55 -28.96 -23.58
CA SER A 517 18.35 -30.07 -22.64
C SER A 517 18.39 -31.43 -23.33
N LEU A 518 17.86 -31.54 -24.56
CA LEU A 518 17.87 -32.80 -25.32
C LEU A 518 19.21 -33.11 -26.00
N LYS A 519 20.11 -32.14 -26.11
CA LYS A 519 21.42 -32.36 -26.74
C LYS A 519 22.27 -33.28 -25.85
N PRO A 520 22.76 -34.44 -26.33
CA PRO A 520 23.51 -35.39 -25.52
C PRO A 520 24.95 -34.88 -25.28
N ASN A 521 25.10 -33.91 -24.39
CA ASN A 521 26.37 -33.38 -23.93
C ASN A 521 26.37 -33.29 -22.40
N SER A 522 27.51 -32.94 -21.82
CA SER A 522 27.64 -32.77 -20.37
C SER A 522 26.68 -31.68 -19.82
N GLU A 523 26.34 -30.68 -20.62
CA GLU A 523 25.55 -29.52 -20.18
C GLU A 523 24.03 -29.72 -20.22
N ASN A 524 23.54 -30.88 -20.64
CA ASN A 524 22.10 -31.14 -20.72
C ASN A 524 21.37 -30.94 -19.39
N ILE A 525 21.90 -31.45 -18.27
CA ILE A 525 21.31 -31.30 -16.94
C ILE A 525 21.36 -29.84 -16.47
N PHE A 526 22.42 -29.11 -16.81
CA PHE A 526 22.50 -27.68 -16.56
C PHE A 526 21.32 -26.94 -17.22
N TRP A 527 21.02 -27.24 -18.49
CA TRP A 527 19.87 -26.64 -19.18
C TRP A 527 18.51 -27.13 -18.66
N ILE A 528 18.40 -28.39 -18.22
CA ILE A 528 17.19 -28.90 -17.56
C ILE A 528 16.87 -28.09 -16.29
N LEU A 529 17.89 -27.79 -15.47
CA LEU A 529 17.70 -27.02 -14.24
C LEU A 529 17.34 -25.54 -14.53
N PHE A 530 17.89 -24.96 -15.60
CA PHE A 530 17.43 -23.66 -16.11
C PHE A 530 16.01 -23.70 -16.71
N GLY A 531 15.56 -24.84 -17.23
CA GLY A 531 14.16 -25.05 -17.59
C GLY A 531 13.25 -25.13 -16.37
N ALA A 532 13.69 -25.79 -15.30
CA ALA A 532 12.97 -25.84 -14.03
C ALA A 532 12.81 -24.46 -13.41
N PHE A 533 13.87 -23.64 -13.45
CA PHE A 533 13.84 -22.20 -13.13
C PHE A 533 12.71 -21.49 -13.88
N PHE A 534 12.65 -21.64 -15.21
CA PHE A 534 11.73 -20.88 -16.06
C PHE A 534 10.28 -21.36 -15.87
N ILE A 535 10.08 -22.67 -15.69
CA ILE A 535 8.77 -23.27 -15.43
C ILE A 535 8.24 -22.85 -14.07
N SER A 536 9.08 -22.80 -13.03
CA SER A 536 8.67 -22.32 -11.71
C SER A 536 8.12 -20.89 -11.79
N TYR A 537 8.85 -20.01 -12.49
CA TYR A 537 8.40 -18.64 -12.78
C TYR A 537 7.11 -18.59 -13.61
N PHE A 538 7.04 -19.35 -14.71
CA PHE A 538 5.87 -19.39 -15.59
C PHE A 538 4.61 -19.76 -14.82
N ILE A 539 4.65 -20.83 -14.02
CA ILE A 539 3.50 -21.26 -13.21
C ILE A 539 3.13 -20.22 -12.17
N TYR A 540 4.11 -19.63 -11.48
CA TYR A 540 3.86 -18.53 -10.56
C TYR A 540 3.13 -17.35 -11.24
N SER A 541 3.57 -16.99 -12.45
CA SER A 541 2.99 -15.87 -13.21
C SER A 541 1.54 -16.10 -13.68
N MET A 542 1.00 -17.32 -13.55
CA MET A 542 -0.42 -17.60 -13.78
C MET A 542 -1.31 -17.19 -12.60
N PHE A 543 -0.73 -16.96 -11.43
CA PHE A 543 -1.44 -16.62 -10.19
C PHE A 543 -0.98 -15.30 -9.58
N ASN A 544 0.01 -14.66 -10.19
CA ASN A 544 0.58 -13.40 -9.73
C ASN A 544 1.32 -12.69 -10.89
N PHE A 545 1.90 -11.52 -10.63
CA PHE A 545 2.69 -10.72 -11.55
C PHE A 545 4.15 -10.59 -11.07
N SER A 546 5.00 -9.94 -11.86
CA SER A 546 6.45 -9.90 -11.62
C SER A 546 6.89 -8.51 -11.21
N VAL A 547 7.59 -8.40 -10.08
CA VAL A 547 8.33 -7.20 -9.69
C VAL A 547 9.78 -7.26 -10.17
N LEU A 548 10.50 -6.14 -10.08
CA LEU A 548 11.87 -6.01 -10.60
C LEU A 548 12.83 -7.14 -10.19
N PRO A 549 12.95 -7.56 -8.92
CA PRO A 549 13.80 -8.69 -8.53
C PRO A 549 13.51 -9.99 -9.29
N ILE A 550 12.24 -10.29 -9.57
CA ILE A 550 11.81 -11.51 -10.27
C ILE A 550 12.07 -11.35 -11.76
N PHE A 551 11.66 -10.21 -12.34
CA PHE A 551 11.83 -9.97 -13.77
C PHE A 551 13.30 -9.89 -14.17
N LEU A 552 14.17 -9.37 -13.30
CA LEU A 552 15.62 -9.39 -13.46
C LEU A 552 16.15 -10.82 -13.68
N GLN A 553 15.66 -11.81 -12.93
CA GLN A 553 16.08 -13.21 -13.08
C GLN A 553 15.72 -13.73 -14.49
N VAL A 554 14.52 -13.42 -14.96
CA VAL A 554 14.04 -13.82 -16.29
C VAL A 554 14.83 -13.11 -17.39
N MET A 555 15.06 -11.80 -17.27
CA MET A 555 15.83 -11.02 -18.25
C MET A 555 17.31 -11.44 -18.27
N LEU A 556 17.88 -11.82 -17.13
CA LEU A 556 19.22 -12.39 -17.04
C LEU A 556 19.31 -13.73 -17.79
N LEU A 557 18.29 -14.59 -17.65
CA LEU A 557 18.17 -15.81 -18.43
C LEU A 557 18.04 -15.52 -19.93
N VAL A 558 17.18 -14.57 -20.32
CA VAL A 558 16.99 -14.18 -21.74
C VAL A 558 18.31 -13.71 -22.36
N ALA A 559 19.02 -12.81 -21.70
CA ALA A 559 20.31 -12.30 -22.18
C ALA A 559 21.37 -13.41 -22.26
N PHE A 560 21.36 -14.36 -21.31
CA PHE A 560 22.23 -15.54 -21.34
C PHE A 560 21.89 -16.49 -22.50
N LEU A 561 20.61 -16.75 -22.76
CA LEU A 561 20.15 -17.59 -23.86
C LEU A 561 20.50 -16.98 -25.22
N ALA A 562 20.31 -15.65 -25.37
CA ALA A 562 20.65 -14.89 -26.58
C ALA A 562 22.15 -14.95 -26.89
N ARG A 563 23.02 -14.69 -25.89
CA ARG A 563 24.48 -14.86 -26.09
C ARG A 563 24.86 -16.31 -26.39
N SER A 564 24.20 -17.28 -25.75
CA SER A 564 24.48 -18.70 -25.94
C SER A 564 24.14 -19.19 -27.36
N GLU A 565 23.09 -18.67 -28.01
CA GLU A 565 22.78 -19.02 -29.42
C GLU A 565 23.86 -18.52 -30.39
N GLN A 566 24.45 -17.35 -30.11
CA GLN A 566 25.56 -16.78 -30.88
C GLN A 566 26.90 -17.49 -30.64
N GLY A 567 26.98 -18.37 -29.62
CA GLY A 567 28.22 -18.99 -29.18
C GLY A 567 29.08 -18.07 -28.28
N PHE A 568 30.18 -18.59 -27.76
CA PHE A 568 31.08 -17.83 -26.86
C PHE A 568 32.43 -17.60 -27.53
N ALA A 569 32.93 -16.36 -27.48
CA ALA A 569 34.22 -15.98 -28.05
C ALA A 569 35.39 -16.48 -27.19
N LYS A 570 36.56 -16.70 -27.80
CA LYS A 570 37.82 -16.85 -27.06
C LYS A 570 38.31 -15.46 -26.64
N LYS A 571 39.15 -15.42 -25.60
CA LYS A 571 39.63 -14.14 -25.05
C LYS A 571 40.44 -13.33 -26.07
N ASP A 572 41.24 -14.02 -26.88
CA ASP A 572 42.11 -13.41 -27.89
C ASP A 572 41.31 -12.79 -29.05
N ASP A 573 40.09 -13.27 -29.29
CA ASP A 573 39.19 -12.75 -30.33
C ASP A 573 38.70 -11.31 -30.04
N LEU A 574 38.91 -10.80 -28.82
CA LEU A 574 38.38 -9.51 -28.36
C LEU A 574 39.41 -8.37 -28.37
N GLU A 575 40.66 -8.66 -28.73
CA GLU A 575 41.69 -7.63 -28.86
C GLU A 575 41.43 -6.72 -30.08
N ILE A 576 41.86 -5.46 -29.97
CA ILE A 576 41.83 -4.49 -31.06
C ILE A 576 43.16 -4.58 -31.81
N ASP A 577 43.08 -4.86 -33.10
CA ASP A 577 44.22 -4.81 -34.02
C ASP A 577 44.34 -3.39 -34.61
N LEU A 578 45.21 -2.58 -34.01
CA LEU A 578 45.46 -1.20 -34.45
C LEU A 578 46.36 -1.11 -35.68
N SER A 579 47.01 -2.20 -36.09
CA SER A 579 48.03 -2.20 -37.15
C SER A 579 47.45 -2.01 -38.56
N LYS A 580 46.14 -2.21 -38.72
CA LYS A 580 45.43 -2.20 -40.01
C LYS A 580 44.78 -0.86 -40.36
N GLU A 581 44.90 0.17 -39.52
CA GLU A 581 44.19 1.44 -39.68
C GLU A 581 45.10 2.53 -40.28
N SER A 582 44.56 3.35 -41.19
CA SER A 582 45.28 4.54 -41.68
C SER A 582 45.37 5.64 -40.61
N LYS A 583 46.31 6.58 -40.74
CA LYS A 583 46.47 7.70 -39.79
C LYS A 583 45.20 8.55 -39.67
N GLU A 584 44.51 8.81 -40.78
CA GLU A 584 43.25 9.55 -40.80
C GLU A 584 42.13 8.80 -40.08
N GLN A 585 41.99 7.50 -40.34
CA GLN A 585 41.01 6.65 -39.63
C GLN A 585 41.30 6.57 -38.13
N SER A 586 42.58 6.46 -37.77
CA SER A 586 43.03 6.46 -36.37
C SER A 586 42.66 7.79 -35.69
N PHE A 587 43.00 8.92 -36.32
CA PHE A 587 42.69 10.25 -35.79
C PHE A 587 41.19 10.49 -35.64
N ALA A 588 40.39 10.10 -36.64
CA ALA A 588 38.92 10.22 -36.57
C ALA A 588 38.32 9.38 -35.43
N LYS A 589 38.76 8.12 -35.28
CA LYS A 589 38.29 7.25 -34.20
C LYS A 589 38.73 7.72 -32.82
N ASP A 590 39.96 8.23 -32.68
CA ASP A 590 40.46 8.80 -31.41
C ASP A 590 39.70 10.09 -31.05
N SER A 591 39.47 10.98 -32.02
CA SER A 591 38.71 12.23 -31.83
C SER A 591 37.25 11.94 -31.44
N LEU A 592 36.62 10.97 -32.09
CA LEU A 592 35.28 10.51 -31.74
C LEU A 592 35.24 9.93 -30.33
N ALA A 593 36.19 9.06 -29.98
CA ALA A 593 36.28 8.46 -28.66
C ALA A 593 36.45 9.52 -27.55
N ILE A 594 37.31 10.53 -27.77
CA ILE A 594 37.50 11.65 -26.84
C ILE A 594 36.20 12.43 -26.67
N SER A 595 35.56 12.79 -27.79
CA SER A 595 34.30 13.55 -27.77
C SER A 595 33.21 12.81 -27.02
N LEU A 596 33.05 11.50 -27.26
CA LEU A 596 32.06 10.66 -26.60
C LEU A 596 32.34 10.46 -25.10
N VAL A 597 33.61 10.32 -24.71
CA VAL A 597 34.01 10.22 -23.28
C VAL A 597 33.74 11.52 -22.51
N ILE A 598 33.65 12.66 -23.19
CA ILE A 598 33.27 13.94 -22.56
C ILE A 598 31.74 14.12 -22.57
N ILE A 599 31.10 13.92 -23.74
CA ILE A 599 29.68 14.25 -23.96
C ILE A 599 28.75 13.24 -23.27
N LEU A 600 28.99 11.93 -23.44
CA LEU A 600 28.05 10.91 -22.96
C LEU A 600 27.94 10.86 -21.43
N PRO A 601 29.01 11.04 -20.63
CA PRO A 601 28.87 11.15 -19.18
C PRO A 601 28.05 12.37 -18.74
N ILE A 602 28.16 13.51 -19.44
CA ILE A 602 27.34 14.69 -19.16
C ILE A 602 25.87 14.37 -19.44
N ILE A 603 25.57 13.75 -20.59
CA ILE A 603 24.20 13.31 -20.92
C ILE A 603 23.69 12.31 -19.89
N ALA A 604 24.49 11.30 -19.53
CA ALA A 604 24.13 10.30 -18.53
C ALA A 604 23.86 10.95 -17.17
N MET A 605 24.65 11.94 -16.74
CA MET A 605 24.43 12.69 -15.51
C MET A 605 23.12 13.48 -15.55
N LEU A 606 22.78 14.12 -16.69
CA LEU A 606 21.51 14.81 -16.87
C LEU A 606 20.31 13.85 -16.82
N VAL A 607 20.43 12.69 -17.49
CA VAL A 607 19.41 11.63 -17.50
C VAL A 607 19.23 11.03 -16.11
N ILE A 608 20.32 10.72 -15.39
CA ILE A 608 20.27 10.23 -14.00
C ILE A 608 19.65 11.29 -13.09
N ARG A 609 20.01 12.56 -13.25
CA ARG A 609 19.39 13.65 -12.47
C ARG A 609 17.88 13.73 -12.73
N ALA A 610 17.45 13.61 -13.98
CA ALA A 610 16.05 13.74 -14.39
C ALA A 610 15.20 12.52 -14.03
N TYR A 611 15.71 11.30 -14.20
CA TYR A 611 14.93 10.06 -14.12
C TYR A 611 15.28 9.15 -12.94
N VAL A 612 16.27 9.53 -12.13
CA VAL A 612 16.65 8.80 -10.91
C VAL A 612 16.62 9.73 -9.71
N ALA A 613 17.45 10.78 -9.70
CA ALA A 613 17.55 11.66 -8.54
C ALA A 613 16.26 12.45 -8.29
N THR A 614 15.67 13.06 -9.33
CA THR A 614 14.43 13.83 -9.17
C THR A 614 13.25 12.95 -8.73
N PRO A 615 12.99 11.79 -9.36
CA PRO A 615 11.96 10.86 -8.87
C PRO A 615 12.24 10.37 -7.44
N PHE A 616 13.49 10.04 -7.10
CA PHE A 616 13.81 9.59 -5.74
C PHE A 616 13.51 10.66 -4.68
N GLN A 617 13.84 11.93 -4.96
CA GLN A 617 13.51 13.04 -4.06
C GLN A 617 12.00 13.26 -3.98
N SER A 618 11.30 13.16 -5.10
CA SER A 618 9.84 13.25 -5.15
C SER A 618 9.21 12.17 -4.26
N ALA A 619 9.66 10.92 -4.45
CA ALA A 619 9.24 9.78 -3.65
C ALA A 619 9.63 9.84 -2.18
N LYS A 620 10.57 10.70 -1.77
CA LYS A 620 10.94 10.94 -0.36
C LYS A 620 10.03 11.95 0.32
N ILE A 621 9.40 12.81 -0.47
CA ILE A 621 8.50 13.86 -0.01
C ILE A 621 7.04 13.38 -0.04
N THR A 622 6.73 12.40 -0.91
CA THR A 622 5.47 11.67 -0.89
C THR A 622 5.14 10.90 0.41
N PRO A 623 6.08 10.36 1.22
CA PRO A 623 5.73 9.36 2.23
C PRO A 623 6.41 9.53 3.60
N PRO A 624 5.62 9.84 4.62
CA PRO A 624 4.45 10.68 4.52
C PRO A 624 4.94 12.10 4.16
N LEU A 625 4.04 13.04 3.92
CA LEU A 625 4.31 14.37 4.45
C LEU A 625 4.83 14.12 5.88
N GLY A 626 6.10 14.36 6.19
CA GLY A 626 6.74 13.79 7.38
C GLY A 626 6.09 14.30 8.66
N ALA A 627 4.97 13.70 9.12
CA ALA A 627 4.03 14.31 10.05
C ALA A 627 4.08 15.85 9.95
N PRO A 628 3.74 16.42 8.77
CA PRO A 628 4.09 17.81 8.49
C PRO A 628 3.50 18.63 9.63
N LYS A 629 4.30 19.53 10.22
CA LYS A 629 3.83 20.23 11.42
C LYS A 629 2.63 21.13 11.09
N SER A 630 2.41 21.39 9.80
CA SER A 630 1.33 22.19 9.26
C SER A 630 1.03 21.81 7.80
N LEU A 631 -0.17 22.15 7.32
CA LEU A 631 -0.57 22.06 5.92
C LEU A 631 0.24 23.01 5.02
N ILE A 632 0.78 24.11 5.56
CA ILE A 632 1.69 25.01 4.83
C ILE A 632 2.99 24.30 4.50
N GLU A 633 3.59 23.60 5.46
CA GLU A 633 4.79 22.79 5.21
C GLU A 633 4.51 21.70 4.16
N ALA A 634 3.31 21.10 4.22
CA ALA A 634 2.88 20.14 3.21
C ALA A 634 2.74 20.77 1.81
N GLN A 635 2.11 21.94 1.73
CA GLN A 635 1.93 22.69 0.50
C GLN A 635 3.26 23.15 -0.09
N ASP A 636 4.19 23.66 0.73
CA ASP A 636 5.53 24.06 0.31
C ASP A 636 6.32 22.87 -0.24
N ASN A 637 6.30 21.75 0.49
CA ASN A 637 6.93 20.51 0.06
C ASN A 637 6.36 20.02 -1.29
N ILE A 638 5.05 20.06 -1.47
CA ILE A 638 4.39 19.69 -2.73
C ILE A 638 4.69 20.73 -3.83
N ASN A 639 4.78 22.02 -3.53
CA ASN A 639 5.15 23.03 -4.52
C ASN A 639 6.60 22.87 -5.01
N THR A 640 7.48 22.22 -4.23
CA THR A 640 8.81 21.82 -4.70
C THR A 640 8.81 20.59 -5.62
N PHE A 641 7.68 19.86 -5.76
CA PHE A 641 7.58 18.78 -6.74
C PHE A 641 7.84 19.35 -8.14
N LYS A 642 8.89 18.85 -8.78
CA LYS A 642 9.20 19.27 -10.14
C LYS A 642 8.10 18.76 -11.08
N PRO A 643 7.67 19.55 -12.08
CA PRO A 643 6.61 19.18 -13.04
C PRO A 643 6.83 17.86 -13.80
N LEU A 644 8.05 17.31 -13.78
CA LEU A 644 8.44 16.10 -14.51
C LEU A 644 8.10 14.79 -13.78
N SER A 645 7.58 14.82 -12.55
CA SER A 645 7.07 13.61 -11.88
C SER A 645 5.53 13.62 -11.92
N ASN A 646 4.95 13.04 -12.97
CA ASN A 646 3.56 12.55 -12.87
C ASN A 646 3.42 11.46 -11.80
N TYR A 647 4.53 10.84 -11.41
CA TYR A 647 4.61 9.97 -10.25
C TYR A 647 4.20 10.73 -8.98
N GLY A 648 3.10 10.33 -8.32
CA GLY A 648 2.81 10.74 -6.95
C GLY A 648 1.56 11.55 -6.72
N ARG A 649 0.89 12.07 -7.75
CA ARG A 649 -0.26 12.94 -7.54
C ARG A 649 -1.46 12.20 -6.94
N GLN A 650 -1.70 10.97 -7.39
CA GLN A 650 -2.72 10.11 -6.78
C GLN A 650 -2.38 9.84 -5.31
N GLU A 651 -1.12 9.50 -5.02
CA GLU A 651 -0.65 9.21 -3.66
C GLU A 651 -0.71 10.45 -2.76
N ILE A 652 -0.42 11.64 -3.29
CA ILE A 652 -0.59 12.92 -2.59
C ILE A 652 -2.06 13.12 -2.20
N LEU A 653 -2.99 12.97 -3.14
CA LEU A 653 -4.42 13.14 -2.86
C LEU A 653 -4.93 12.09 -1.86
N TYR A 654 -4.45 10.86 -1.96
CA TYR A 654 -4.80 9.79 -1.02
C TYR A 654 -4.31 10.11 0.40
N ILE A 655 -3.06 10.58 0.54
CA ILE A 655 -2.49 10.95 1.85
C ILE A 655 -3.21 12.15 2.44
N ILE A 656 -3.48 13.19 1.64
CA ILE A 656 -4.27 14.33 2.08
C ILE A 656 -5.66 13.87 2.53
N GLY A 657 -6.32 13.02 1.73
CA GLY A 657 -7.62 12.44 2.04
C GLY A 657 -7.68 11.67 3.36
N ARG A 658 -6.58 11.00 3.72
CA ARG A 658 -6.48 10.24 4.97
C ARG A 658 -6.21 11.13 6.19
N ASP A 659 -5.35 12.14 6.05
CA ASP A 659 -4.76 12.84 7.21
C ASP A 659 -5.29 14.27 7.42
N TYR A 660 -6.14 14.81 6.53
CA TYR A 660 -6.55 16.23 6.60
C TYR A 660 -7.28 16.61 7.90
N GLU A 661 -8.05 15.71 8.49
CA GLU A 661 -8.80 15.98 9.72
C GLU A 661 -7.86 16.18 10.92
N GLU A 662 -6.86 15.31 11.06
CA GLU A 662 -5.82 15.45 12.09
C GLU A 662 -5.04 16.77 11.88
N MET A 663 -4.74 17.12 10.62
CA MET A 663 -4.05 18.37 10.28
C MET A 663 -4.86 19.62 10.62
N LEU A 664 -6.16 19.63 10.32
CA LEU A 664 -7.05 20.75 10.64
C LEU A 664 -7.30 20.87 12.14
N SER A 665 -7.42 19.75 12.86
CA SER A 665 -7.55 19.77 14.32
C SER A 665 -6.29 20.35 14.99
N ALA A 666 -5.11 19.99 14.51
CA ALA A 666 -3.85 20.58 14.99
C ALA A 666 -3.75 22.09 14.66
N ALA A 667 -4.26 22.52 13.51
CA ALA A 667 -4.31 23.92 13.10
C ALA A 667 -5.24 24.75 14.01
N GLU A 668 -6.35 24.16 14.44
CA GLU A 668 -7.30 24.77 15.38
C GLU A 668 -6.65 24.99 16.75
N GLN A 669 -5.99 23.96 17.30
CA GLN A 669 -5.29 24.04 18.59
C GLN A 669 -4.16 25.10 18.61
N SER A 670 -3.58 25.39 17.44
CA SER A 670 -2.50 26.37 17.28
C SER A 670 -2.99 27.77 16.87
N GLY A 671 -4.30 27.98 16.71
CA GLY A 671 -4.89 29.27 16.36
C GLY A 671 -4.73 29.71 14.90
N ASN A 672 -4.28 28.82 14.01
CA ASN A 672 -3.99 29.13 12.59
C ASN A 672 -5.00 28.48 11.61
N PHE A 673 -6.19 28.10 12.08
CA PHE A 673 -7.15 27.31 11.32
C PHE A 673 -7.48 27.89 9.92
N ALA A 674 -7.82 29.17 9.82
CA ALA A 674 -8.26 29.79 8.56
C ALA A 674 -7.19 29.76 7.45
N GLU A 675 -5.92 29.99 7.82
CA GLU A 675 -4.79 29.93 6.91
C GLU A 675 -4.56 28.49 6.42
N GLN A 676 -4.53 27.53 7.36
CA GLN A 676 -4.30 26.11 7.07
C GLN A 676 -5.44 25.50 6.24
N TYR A 677 -6.68 25.88 6.54
CA TYR A 677 -7.87 25.51 5.77
C TYR A 677 -7.77 25.99 4.31
N THR A 678 -7.40 27.25 4.11
CA THR A 678 -7.26 27.84 2.75
C THR A 678 -6.14 27.14 1.98
N ALA A 679 -4.98 26.93 2.63
CA ALA A 679 -3.85 26.21 2.06
C ALA A 679 -4.23 24.79 1.60
N LEU A 680 -4.98 24.06 2.43
CA LEU A 680 -5.48 22.71 2.11
C LEU A 680 -6.43 22.72 0.91
N LYS A 681 -7.43 23.60 0.92
CA LYS A 681 -8.43 23.71 -0.16
C LYS A 681 -7.77 24.01 -1.50
N ASP A 682 -6.83 24.96 -1.52
CA ASP A 682 -6.09 25.35 -2.72
C ASP A 682 -5.18 24.23 -3.21
N LEU A 683 -4.47 23.56 -2.29
CA LEU A 683 -3.60 22.43 -2.59
C LEU A 683 -4.39 21.28 -3.25
N VAL A 684 -5.50 20.87 -2.66
CA VAL A 684 -6.34 19.78 -3.19
C VAL A 684 -6.91 20.16 -4.55
N SER A 685 -7.42 21.38 -4.69
CA SER A 685 -7.94 21.88 -5.97
C SER A 685 -6.86 21.87 -7.06
N GLN A 686 -5.66 22.37 -6.73
CA GLN A 686 -4.53 22.43 -7.64
C GLN A 686 -4.09 21.03 -8.08
N GLU A 687 -3.87 20.12 -7.14
CA GLU A 687 -3.35 18.78 -7.45
C GLU A 687 -4.42 17.89 -8.09
N TYR A 688 -5.69 18.05 -7.74
CA TYR A 688 -6.80 17.38 -8.42
C TYR A 688 -6.90 17.80 -9.89
N ASN A 689 -6.93 19.10 -10.20
CA ASN A 689 -6.99 19.59 -11.57
C ASN A 689 -5.80 19.08 -12.42
N LYS A 690 -4.60 19.16 -11.84
CA LYS A 690 -3.36 18.62 -12.41
C LYS A 690 -3.38 17.11 -12.62
N ALA A 691 -4.07 16.36 -11.77
CA ALA A 691 -4.14 14.90 -11.85
C ALA A 691 -5.15 14.47 -12.94
N ILE A 692 -6.33 15.09 -13.00
CA ILE A 692 -7.36 14.76 -13.98
C ILE A 692 -7.02 15.19 -15.41
N GLU A 693 -6.13 16.17 -15.60
CA GLU A 693 -5.55 16.48 -16.93
C GLU A 693 -4.77 15.28 -17.51
N VAL A 694 -4.19 14.46 -16.65
CA VAL A 694 -3.34 13.32 -17.02
C VAL A 694 -4.13 12.01 -16.98
N GLU A 695 -4.96 11.82 -15.96
CA GLU A 695 -5.66 10.57 -15.66
C GLU A 695 -7.16 10.79 -15.38
N PRO A 696 -7.95 11.27 -16.38
CA PRO A 696 -9.35 11.68 -16.18
C PRO A 696 -10.32 10.53 -15.87
N ASN A 697 -9.86 9.28 -15.96
CA ASN A 697 -10.66 8.08 -15.69
C ASN A 697 -10.13 7.29 -14.50
N ASN A 698 -9.20 7.85 -13.72
CA ASN A 698 -8.68 7.22 -12.52
C ASN A 698 -9.64 7.50 -11.36
N PHE A 699 -10.45 6.50 -11.03
CA PHE A 699 -11.44 6.56 -9.97
C PHE A 699 -10.87 7.03 -8.63
N ASN A 700 -9.66 6.57 -8.25
CA ASN A 700 -9.04 6.89 -6.97
C ASN A 700 -8.75 8.39 -6.80
N ILE A 701 -8.36 9.07 -7.89
CA ILE A 701 -8.12 10.52 -7.89
C ILE A 701 -9.41 11.28 -7.59
N HIS A 702 -10.51 10.89 -8.25
CA HIS A 702 -11.82 11.50 -8.02
C HIS A 702 -12.33 11.21 -6.61
N PHE A 703 -12.18 9.98 -6.13
CA PHE A 703 -12.67 9.58 -4.83
C PHE A 703 -11.95 10.32 -3.71
N ALA A 704 -10.61 10.34 -3.74
CA ALA A 704 -9.80 11.04 -2.74
C ALA A 704 -10.14 12.54 -2.68
N ALA A 705 -10.22 13.22 -3.83
CA ALA A 705 -10.58 14.63 -3.88
C ALA A 705 -12.01 14.89 -3.37
N SER A 706 -12.99 14.09 -3.81
CA SER A 706 -14.37 14.21 -3.35
C SER A 706 -14.51 14.02 -1.84
N SER A 707 -13.80 13.04 -1.27
CA SER A 707 -13.79 12.78 0.17
C SER A 707 -13.29 13.98 0.97
N VAL A 708 -12.20 14.62 0.52
CA VAL A 708 -11.67 15.83 1.16
C VAL A 708 -12.66 16.99 1.05
N PHE A 709 -13.19 17.28 -0.14
CA PHE A 709 -14.13 18.39 -0.30
C PHE A 709 -15.42 18.20 0.51
N LEU A 710 -15.88 16.96 0.69
CA LEU A 710 -16.98 16.67 1.62
C LEU A 710 -16.59 16.98 3.06
N GLY A 711 -15.40 16.59 3.52
CA GLY A 711 -14.90 16.98 4.84
C GLY A 711 -14.84 18.50 5.01
N LEU A 712 -14.31 19.20 4.00
CA LEU A 712 -14.21 20.66 3.99
C LEU A 712 -15.56 21.38 3.92
N SER A 713 -16.63 20.68 3.53
CA SER A 713 -17.97 21.26 3.45
C SER A 713 -18.59 21.57 4.81
N ASN A 714 -18.08 20.95 5.88
CA ASN A 714 -18.43 21.30 7.25
C ASN A 714 -18.07 22.77 7.59
N TYR A 715 -17.13 23.38 6.85
CA TYR A 715 -16.64 24.74 7.10
C TYR A 715 -17.10 25.76 6.06
N ASP A 716 -17.24 25.34 4.79
CA ASP A 716 -17.71 26.18 3.68
C ASP A 716 -18.58 25.35 2.75
N ALA A 717 -19.87 25.70 2.71
CA ALA A 717 -20.89 25.01 1.92
C ALA A 717 -20.56 24.97 0.41
N ASN A 718 -19.72 25.86 -0.12
CA ASN A 718 -19.32 25.81 -1.53
C ASN A 718 -18.56 24.53 -1.89
N ASN A 719 -17.84 23.92 -0.94
CA ASN A 719 -17.12 22.67 -1.19
C ASN A 719 -18.06 21.50 -1.46
N LEU A 720 -19.30 21.55 -0.93
CA LEU A 720 -20.32 20.54 -1.21
C LEU A 720 -20.69 20.52 -2.71
N ASN A 721 -20.74 21.69 -3.36
CA ASN A 721 -20.99 21.78 -4.80
C ASN A 721 -19.83 21.17 -5.61
N ILE A 722 -18.58 21.42 -5.20
CA ILE A 722 -17.39 20.81 -5.82
C ILE A 722 -17.44 19.29 -5.69
N ALA A 723 -17.67 18.78 -4.48
CA ALA A 723 -17.81 17.35 -4.23
C ALA A 723 -18.94 16.73 -5.07
N LYS A 724 -20.08 17.41 -5.20
CA LYS A 724 -21.21 16.97 -6.03
C LYS A 724 -20.88 16.91 -7.51
N ASP A 725 -20.07 17.83 -8.02
CA ASP A 725 -19.62 17.78 -9.41
C ASP A 725 -18.62 16.63 -9.66
N ILE A 726 -17.72 16.38 -8.71
CA ILE A 726 -16.82 15.21 -8.77
C ILE A 726 -17.60 13.90 -8.66
N LEU A 727 -18.65 13.86 -7.82
CA LEU A 727 -19.52 12.70 -7.64
C LEU A 727 -20.15 12.21 -8.94
N LYS A 728 -20.58 13.13 -9.82
CA LYS A 728 -21.09 12.75 -11.16
C LYS A 728 -20.08 11.90 -11.94
N LYS A 729 -18.79 12.20 -11.79
CA LYS A 729 -17.71 11.45 -12.43
C LYS A 729 -17.48 10.10 -11.74
N LEU A 730 -17.59 10.03 -10.41
CA LEU A 730 -17.54 8.76 -9.67
C LEU A 730 -18.66 7.81 -10.11
N GLU A 731 -19.89 8.32 -10.25
CA GLU A 731 -21.02 7.55 -10.75
C GLU A 731 -20.84 7.07 -12.19
N GLU A 732 -20.19 7.87 -13.04
CA GLU A 732 -19.86 7.47 -14.42
C GLU A 732 -18.81 6.36 -14.44
N LEU A 733 -17.78 6.46 -13.59
CA LEU A 733 -16.64 5.54 -13.58
C LEU A 733 -16.94 4.22 -12.86
N SER A 734 -17.71 4.25 -11.77
CA SER A 734 -17.95 3.11 -10.89
C SER A 734 -19.30 3.21 -10.16
N PRO A 735 -20.44 3.07 -10.85
CA PRO A 735 -21.77 3.27 -10.23
C PRO A 735 -22.08 2.26 -9.12
N ASN A 736 -21.44 1.09 -9.14
CA ASN A 736 -21.66 0.00 -8.18
C ASN A 736 -20.66 0.01 -7.02
N SER A 737 -19.75 0.99 -6.95
CA SER A 737 -18.77 1.09 -5.87
C SER A 737 -19.43 1.55 -4.57
N VAL A 738 -19.07 0.88 -3.48
CA VAL A 738 -19.47 1.25 -2.12
C VAL A 738 -18.95 2.64 -1.78
N GLN A 739 -17.70 2.95 -2.13
CA GLN A 739 -17.09 4.27 -2.01
C GLN A 739 -17.91 5.33 -2.76
N THR A 740 -18.40 5.03 -3.97
CA THR A 740 -19.30 5.95 -4.69
C THR A 740 -20.62 6.12 -3.93
N LEU A 741 -21.22 5.02 -3.46
CA LEU A 741 -22.46 5.04 -2.68
C LEU A 741 -22.32 5.85 -1.39
N GLU A 742 -21.20 5.72 -0.68
CA GLU A 742 -20.91 6.48 0.55
C GLU A 742 -20.80 7.97 0.28
N ILE A 743 -20.12 8.37 -0.79
CA ILE A 743 -20.08 9.79 -1.20
C ILE A 743 -21.50 10.30 -1.51
N LYS A 744 -22.35 9.49 -2.17
CA LYS A 744 -23.75 9.86 -2.42
C LYS A 744 -24.55 10.03 -1.13
N ILE A 745 -24.38 9.12 -0.17
CA ILE A 745 -25.05 9.19 1.14
C ILE A 745 -24.61 10.44 1.88
N ARG A 746 -23.31 10.70 1.99
CA ARG A 746 -22.76 11.90 2.64
C ARG A 746 -23.30 13.19 2.01
N VAL A 747 -23.33 13.26 0.68
CA VAL A 747 -23.92 14.42 -0.03
C VAL A 747 -25.39 14.58 0.34
N ALA A 748 -26.20 13.52 0.31
CA ALA A 748 -27.63 13.60 0.63
C ALA A 748 -27.89 14.03 2.08
N LEU A 749 -27.12 13.50 3.04
CA LEU A 749 -27.21 13.85 4.45
C LEU A 749 -26.82 15.32 4.69
N LEU A 750 -25.72 15.79 4.09
CA LEU A 750 -25.27 17.19 4.21
C LEU A 750 -26.21 18.18 3.50
N MET A 751 -26.96 17.72 2.49
CA MET A 751 -28.01 18.51 1.85
C MET A 751 -29.34 18.49 2.63
N ASN A 752 -29.40 17.83 3.78
CA ASN A 752 -30.62 17.63 4.57
C ASN A 752 -31.77 17.02 3.74
N ASP A 753 -31.45 16.04 2.89
CA ASP A 753 -32.38 15.36 1.98
C ASP A 753 -32.64 13.90 2.42
N PRO A 754 -33.55 13.67 3.40
CA PRO A 754 -33.83 12.33 3.89
C PRO A 754 -34.48 11.42 2.84
N ILE A 755 -35.19 12.01 1.85
CA ILE A 755 -35.87 11.25 0.79
C ILE A 755 -34.85 10.54 -0.10
N THR A 756 -33.74 11.23 -0.41
CA THR A 756 -32.65 10.63 -1.16
C THR A 756 -31.74 9.77 -0.27
N ALA A 757 -31.45 10.21 0.96
CA ALA A 757 -30.51 9.51 1.84
C ALA A 757 -31.01 8.12 2.28
N GLU A 758 -32.29 7.99 2.67
CA GLU A 758 -32.86 6.75 3.19
C GLU A 758 -32.71 5.53 2.25
N PRO A 759 -33.13 5.57 0.97
CA PRO A 759 -32.97 4.44 0.07
C PRO A 759 -31.49 4.13 -0.24
N LEU A 760 -30.61 5.13 -0.21
CA LEU A 760 -29.17 4.92 -0.39
C LEU A 760 -28.56 4.20 0.81
N ILE A 761 -28.93 4.58 2.03
CA ILE A 761 -28.51 3.91 3.26
C ILE A 761 -29.06 2.48 3.30
N GLU A 762 -30.31 2.26 2.90
CA GLU A 762 -30.87 0.90 2.79
C GLU A 762 -30.10 0.05 1.77
N ASN A 763 -29.68 0.63 0.65
CA ASN A 763 -28.81 -0.05 -0.31
C ASN A 763 -27.44 -0.34 0.29
N TRP A 764 -26.83 0.62 0.99
CA TRP A 764 -25.53 0.45 1.65
C TRP A 764 -25.55 -0.69 2.66
N ARG A 765 -26.61 -0.79 3.47
CA ARG A 765 -26.81 -1.92 4.41
C ARG A 765 -26.85 -3.28 3.72
N LYS A 766 -27.39 -3.36 2.49
CA LYS A 766 -27.45 -4.61 1.71
C LYS A 766 -26.07 -5.03 1.20
N VAL A 767 -25.20 -4.07 0.87
CA VAL A 767 -23.88 -4.33 0.30
C VAL A 767 -22.76 -4.41 1.35
N MET A 768 -22.92 -3.76 2.51
CA MET A 768 -22.00 -3.79 3.66
C MET A 768 -22.63 -4.45 4.91
N PRO A 769 -23.00 -5.75 4.85
CA PRO A 769 -23.51 -6.45 6.02
C PRO A 769 -22.41 -6.65 7.07
N GLY A 770 -22.47 -5.90 8.17
CA GLY A 770 -21.55 -6.07 9.31
C GLY A 770 -20.76 -4.83 9.73
N GLU A 771 -20.84 -3.74 8.96
CA GLU A 771 -20.40 -2.43 9.46
C GLU A 771 -21.51 -1.79 10.30
N PHE A 772 -21.13 -1.12 11.39
CA PHE A 772 -22.08 -0.60 12.36
C PHE A 772 -23.10 0.30 11.68
N ILE A 773 -24.35 -0.17 11.71
CA ILE A 773 -25.56 0.47 11.20
C ILE A 773 -25.77 1.88 11.80
N ASN A 774 -25.08 2.21 12.89
CA ASN A 774 -25.33 3.39 13.70
C ASN A 774 -24.91 4.72 13.06
N PHE A 775 -23.82 4.81 12.27
CA PHE A 775 -23.34 6.13 11.81
C PHE A 775 -24.32 6.81 10.83
N TRP A 776 -24.71 6.08 9.79
CA TRP A 776 -25.64 6.59 8.79
C TRP A 776 -27.05 6.77 9.37
N ASP A 777 -27.47 5.85 10.24
CA ASP A 777 -28.81 5.86 10.82
C ASP A 777 -28.99 6.96 11.86
N GLN A 778 -27.95 7.25 12.65
CA GLN A 778 -27.95 8.41 13.54
C GLN A 778 -28.07 9.69 12.73
N SER A 779 -27.25 9.83 11.68
CA SER A 779 -27.28 11.01 10.81
C SER A 779 -28.65 11.16 10.12
N LEU A 780 -29.22 10.06 9.61
CA LEU A 780 -30.55 10.04 8.99
C LEU A 780 -31.66 10.36 10.00
N GLY A 781 -31.59 9.78 11.21
CA GLY A 781 -32.57 10.02 12.26
C GLY A 781 -32.53 11.45 12.78
N ILE A 782 -31.35 12.09 12.83
CA ILE A 782 -31.19 13.51 13.15
C ILE A 782 -31.90 14.36 12.09
N ILE A 783 -31.64 14.16 10.79
CA ILE A 783 -32.26 14.97 9.73
C ILE A 783 -33.77 14.70 9.58
N LYS A 784 -34.25 13.52 9.97
CA LYS A 784 -35.68 13.20 10.06
C LYS A 784 -36.35 13.74 11.32
N GLY A 785 -35.59 14.23 12.30
CA GLY A 785 -36.09 14.62 13.61
C GLY A 785 -36.56 13.45 14.49
N GLU A 786 -36.14 12.22 14.16
CA GLU A 786 -36.44 10.99 14.91
C GLU A 786 -35.46 10.77 16.08
N ILE A 787 -34.25 11.30 15.95
CA ILE A 787 -33.18 11.24 16.95
C ILE A 787 -32.88 12.67 17.41
N ILE A 788 -32.99 12.86 18.73
CA ILE A 788 -32.58 14.09 19.41
C ILE A 788 -31.05 14.10 19.45
N PRO A 789 -30.37 15.11 18.87
CA PRO A 789 -28.92 15.19 18.90
C PRO A 789 -28.36 15.21 20.32
N GLU A 790 -27.12 14.72 20.52
CA GLU A 790 -26.51 14.62 21.86
C GLU A 790 -26.48 15.95 22.64
N TRP A 791 -26.30 17.07 21.94
CA TRP A 791 -26.30 18.41 22.55
C TRP A 791 -27.67 18.81 23.11
N GLU A 792 -28.78 18.31 22.56
CA GLU A 792 -30.12 18.49 23.14
C GLU A 792 -30.36 17.52 24.31
N THR A 793 -29.74 16.33 24.33
CA THR A 793 -29.82 15.42 25.50
C THR A 793 -28.94 15.86 26.66
N ASN A 794 -27.79 16.49 26.39
CA ASN A 794 -26.87 17.04 27.39
C ASN A 794 -27.35 18.38 27.94
N CYS A 795 -28.60 18.74 27.66
CA CYS A 795 -29.20 19.96 28.15
C CYS A 795 -29.35 19.95 29.67
N ARG A 796 -28.67 20.86 30.35
CA ARG A 796 -28.58 20.87 31.82
C ARG A 796 -29.69 21.68 32.50
N ASN A 797 -30.77 22.00 31.78
CA ASN A 797 -31.90 22.79 32.30
C ASN A 797 -32.54 22.20 33.57
N ARG A 798 -32.49 20.86 33.76
CA ARG A 798 -33.05 20.21 34.96
C ARG A 798 -32.19 20.36 36.22
N GLU A 799 -30.89 20.56 36.04
CA GLU A 799 -29.92 20.76 37.13
C GLU A 799 -29.80 22.23 37.53
N TYR A 800 -30.30 23.12 36.68
CA TYR A 800 -30.23 24.57 36.89
C TYR A 800 -31.23 25.02 37.95
N PRO A 801 -30.80 25.81 38.97
CA PRO A 801 -31.71 26.22 40.03
C PRO A 801 -32.81 27.16 39.52
N ALA A 802 -34.06 26.91 39.94
CA ALA A 802 -35.23 27.64 39.45
C ALA A 802 -35.30 29.13 39.89
N ASP A 803 -34.47 29.54 40.86
CA ASP A 803 -34.34 30.92 41.33
C ASP A 803 -33.30 31.75 40.54
N LYS A 804 -32.69 31.16 39.51
CA LYS A 804 -31.64 31.78 38.69
C LYS A 804 -32.17 32.26 37.33
N PRO A 805 -31.44 33.15 36.63
CA PRO A 805 -31.90 33.77 35.39
C PRO A 805 -32.24 32.77 34.29
N THR A 806 -33.28 33.03 33.50
CA THR A 806 -33.73 32.16 32.41
C THR A 806 -33.35 32.68 31.03
N PHE A 807 -33.45 31.82 30.01
CA PHE A 807 -33.19 32.22 28.63
C PHE A 807 -34.13 33.35 28.14
N GLU A 808 -35.39 33.34 28.61
CA GLU A 808 -36.41 34.31 28.20
C GLU A 808 -36.36 35.64 28.97
N ASP A 809 -35.51 35.74 30.01
CA ASP A 809 -35.39 36.95 30.83
C ASP A 809 -34.91 38.14 29.99
N SER A 810 -35.80 39.11 29.76
CA SER A 810 -35.62 40.24 28.83
C SER A 810 -35.40 41.60 29.51
N ASN A 811 -34.94 41.62 30.76
CA ASN A 811 -34.70 42.84 31.53
C ASN A 811 -33.41 43.58 31.10
N ILE A 812 -33.26 43.86 29.81
CA ILE A 812 -32.13 44.61 29.23
C ILE A 812 -32.49 46.10 29.25
N LEU A 813 -31.64 46.92 29.87
CA LEU A 813 -31.75 48.38 29.92
C LEU A 813 -31.40 49.00 28.56
N TYR A 814 -30.30 48.58 27.96
CA TYR A 814 -29.85 48.94 26.62
C TYR A 814 -28.85 47.89 26.09
N SER A 815 -28.65 47.86 24.78
CA SER A 815 -27.71 46.95 24.12
C SER A 815 -26.74 47.69 23.21
N ASN A 816 -25.50 47.22 23.17
CA ASN A 816 -24.46 47.69 22.27
C ASN A 816 -23.97 46.53 21.39
N GLU A 817 -23.91 46.75 20.08
CA GLU A 817 -23.29 45.83 19.14
C GLU A 817 -21.83 46.25 18.92
N LEU A 818 -20.90 45.32 19.07
CA LEU A 818 -19.48 45.51 18.86
C LEU A 818 -19.10 45.25 17.40
N ASP A 819 -17.97 45.80 16.93
CA ASP A 819 -17.49 45.66 15.54
C ASP A 819 -17.29 44.20 15.08
N ASN A 820 -17.16 43.27 16.03
CA ASN A 820 -17.00 41.83 15.80
C ASN A 820 -18.34 41.05 15.80
N GLY A 821 -19.48 41.76 15.82
CA GLY A 821 -20.83 41.17 15.80
C GLY A 821 -21.34 40.66 17.15
N VAL A 822 -20.56 40.83 18.24
CA VAL A 822 -21.01 40.49 19.60
C VAL A 822 -22.00 41.56 20.09
N ILE A 823 -23.14 41.13 20.63
CA ILE A 823 -24.17 42.04 21.16
C ILE A 823 -24.18 41.94 22.69
N VAL A 824 -23.94 43.06 23.37
CA VAL A 824 -23.92 43.16 24.84
C VAL A 824 -25.13 43.96 25.32
N GLY A 825 -26.09 43.29 25.95
CA GLY A 825 -27.25 43.88 26.61
C GLY A 825 -27.02 44.06 28.11
N ILE A 826 -26.99 45.29 28.60
CA ILE A 826 -26.80 45.60 30.02
C ILE A 826 -28.12 45.41 30.78
N LYS A 827 -28.14 44.55 31.81
CA LYS A 827 -29.28 44.35 32.71
C LYS A 827 -29.12 45.11 34.02
N GLN A 828 -27.89 45.24 34.49
CA GLN A 828 -27.52 46.02 35.67
C GLN A 828 -26.18 46.69 35.41
N GLU A 829 -26.11 48.00 35.63
CA GLU A 829 -24.88 48.77 35.46
C GLU A 829 -23.85 48.43 36.55
N ILE A 830 -22.61 48.86 36.30
CA ILE A 830 -21.50 48.78 37.26
C ILE A 830 -21.85 49.46 38.59
N SER A 831 -21.37 48.90 39.71
CA SER A 831 -21.58 49.49 41.04
C SER A 831 -20.93 50.87 41.16
N GLU A 832 -21.53 51.76 41.94
CA GLU A 832 -20.99 53.10 42.17
C GLU A 832 -19.57 53.01 42.79
N GLY A 833 -18.57 53.52 42.06
CA GLY A 833 -17.16 53.48 42.47
C GLY A 833 -16.36 52.24 42.02
N ALA A 834 -16.96 51.28 41.30
CA ALA A 834 -16.24 50.13 40.74
C ALA A 834 -15.52 50.46 39.42
N PHE A 835 -14.42 49.76 39.15
CA PHE A 835 -13.62 49.92 37.94
C PHE A 835 -14.14 49.04 36.79
N PRO A 836 -14.15 49.55 35.54
CA PRO A 836 -14.46 48.73 34.38
C PRO A 836 -13.36 47.70 34.12
N ILE A 837 -13.74 46.55 33.60
CA ILE A 837 -12.85 45.48 33.16
C ILE A 837 -12.10 45.97 31.94
N ALA A 838 -10.78 46.01 32.07
CA ALA A 838 -9.82 46.27 31.00
C ALA A 838 -9.03 45.00 30.65
N PRO A 839 -8.37 44.92 29.47
CA PRO A 839 -7.48 43.81 29.17
C PRO A 839 -6.35 43.68 30.20
N GLY A 840 -6.07 42.45 30.63
CA GLY A 840 -4.96 42.14 31.55
C GLY A 840 -5.32 42.14 33.05
N VAL A 841 -6.58 42.35 33.42
CA VAL A 841 -7.05 42.26 34.82
C VAL A 841 -7.61 40.87 35.12
N VAL A 842 -7.57 40.45 36.38
CA VAL A 842 -8.23 39.21 36.81
C VAL A 842 -9.68 39.51 37.14
N VAL A 843 -10.61 38.81 36.48
CA VAL A 843 -12.04 38.92 36.75
C VAL A 843 -12.56 37.62 37.36
N THR A 844 -13.43 37.74 38.36
CA THR A 844 -14.26 36.65 38.89
C THR A 844 -15.71 36.96 38.59
N LEU A 845 -16.42 36.01 37.99
CA LEU A 845 -17.81 36.18 37.60
C LEU A 845 -18.65 34.90 37.76
N ASP A 846 -19.94 35.10 37.95
CA ASP A 846 -20.93 34.07 37.69
C ASP A 846 -21.38 34.15 36.23
N TYR A 847 -21.72 33.00 35.65
CA TYR A 847 -22.20 32.95 34.28
C TYR A 847 -23.20 31.82 34.06
N THR A 848 -24.01 31.96 33.02
CA THR A 848 -24.79 30.87 32.43
C THR A 848 -24.76 31.03 30.92
N GLY A 849 -24.45 29.94 30.21
CA GLY A 849 -24.37 29.85 28.75
C GLY A 849 -25.53 29.03 28.19
N TRP A 850 -26.22 29.57 27.18
CA TRP A 850 -27.32 28.94 26.47
C TRP A 850 -27.05 28.82 24.97
N LEU A 851 -27.57 27.75 24.38
CA LEU A 851 -27.80 27.64 22.95
C LEU A 851 -29.03 28.49 22.53
N SER A 852 -29.20 28.73 21.24
CA SER A 852 -30.31 29.54 20.70
C SER A 852 -31.70 28.98 21.00
N ASN A 853 -31.81 27.67 21.25
CA ASN A 853 -33.03 27.00 21.67
C ASN A 853 -33.31 27.09 23.18
N GLY A 854 -32.50 27.84 23.95
CA GLY A 854 -32.63 28.02 25.40
C GLY A 854 -32.07 26.87 26.23
N CYS A 855 -31.29 25.98 25.62
CA CYS A 855 -30.63 24.90 26.33
C CYS A 855 -29.36 25.37 27.06
N ILE A 856 -29.23 25.09 28.35
CA ILE A 856 -28.02 25.38 29.14
C ILE A 856 -26.95 24.34 28.83
N PHE A 857 -25.82 24.83 28.28
CA PHE A 857 -24.64 24.01 28.05
C PHE A 857 -23.59 24.17 29.15
N ASP A 858 -23.51 25.32 29.81
CA ASP A 858 -22.57 25.56 30.92
C ASP A 858 -23.05 26.66 31.88
N SER A 859 -22.66 26.58 33.16
CA SER A 859 -23.04 27.57 34.17
C SER A 859 -22.31 27.39 35.51
N SER A 860 -21.93 28.50 36.15
CA SER A 860 -21.39 28.50 37.51
C SER A 860 -22.41 28.16 38.59
N TYR A 861 -23.71 28.12 38.27
CA TYR A 861 -24.77 27.76 39.20
C TYR A 861 -25.09 26.26 39.20
N LEU A 862 -24.49 25.48 38.30
CA LEU A 862 -24.69 24.04 38.25
C LEU A 862 -23.97 23.33 39.40
N PRO A 863 -24.50 22.21 39.91
CA PRO A 863 -23.88 21.49 41.03
C PRO A 863 -22.41 21.14 40.75
N GLY A 864 -21.52 21.54 41.67
CA GLY A 864 -20.08 21.24 41.58
C GLY A 864 -19.26 22.18 40.68
N VAL A 865 -19.89 23.19 40.07
CA VAL A 865 -19.19 24.22 39.28
C VAL A 865 -18.97 25.46 40.14
N ASN A 866 -17.76 26.02 40.10
CA ASN A 866 -17.41 27.24 40.83
C ASN A 866 -17.51 28.48 39.92
N THR A 867 -17.48 29.67 40.53
CA THR A 867 -17.37 30.94 39.82
C THR A 867 -16.15 30.95 38.88
N LEU A 868 -16.31 31.47 37.67
CA LEU A 868 -15.22 31.54 36.71
C LEU A 868 -14.25 32.66 37.10
N THR A 869 -12.95 32.34 37.22
CA THR A 869 -11.89 33.32 37.47
C THR A 869 -10.80 33.18 36.43
N PHE A 870 -10.51 34.25 35.70
CA PHE A 870 -9.46 34.26 34.69
C PHE A 870 -8.92 35.67 34.44
N LYS A 871 -7.76 35.73 33.79
CA LYS A 871 -7.15 37.00 33.36
C LYS A 871 -7.66 37.36 31.97
N THR A 872 -8.20 38.57 31.79
CA THR A 872 -8.72 39.02 30.50
C THR A 872 -7.59 39.30 29.50
N GLY A 873 -7.82 39.08 28.21
CA GLY A 873 -6.85 39.38 27.15
C GLY A 873 -5.72 38.34 27.02
N THR A 874 -5.85 37.17 27.64
CA THR A 874 -4.85 36.08 27.53
C THR A 874 -5.33 34.90 26.70
N GLY A 875 -6.55 34.96 26.11
CA GLY A 875 -7.11 33.89 25.29
C GLY A 875 -7.50 32.65 26.11
N LEU A 876 -7.90 32.85 27.36
CA LEU A 876 -8.34 31.76 28.26
C LEU A 876 -9.86 31.54 28.19
N ALA A 877 -10.61 32.46 27.58
CA ALA A 877 -12.01 32.28 27.19
C ALA A 877 -12.19 32.57 25.70
N ILE A 878 -13.34 32.17 25.14
CA ILE A 878 -13.65 32.40 23.72
C ILE A 878 -13.63 33.92 23.39
N PRO A 879 -13.20 34.32 22.18
CA PRO A 879 -12.99 35.73 21.83
C PRO A 879 -14.21 36.63 22.04
N GLY A 880 -15.40 36.12 21.73
CA GLY A 880 -16.64 36.86 21.91
C GLY A 880 -17.03 37.08 23.38
N PHE A 881 -16.66 36.13 24.25
CA PHE A 881 -16.91 36.24 25.68
C PHE A 881 -15.96 37.26 26.31
N GLU A 882 -14.66 37.21 25.98
CA GLU A 882 -13.70 38.19 26.48
C GLU A 882 -14.03 39.61 26.01
N SER A 883 -14.39 39.80 24.73
CA SER A 883 -14.78 41.12 24.22
C SER A 883 -16.10 41.62 24.81
N GLY A 884 -17.08 40.73 25.02
CA GLY A 884 -18.39 41.08 25.55
C GLY A 884 -18.40 41.49 27.03
N ILE A 885 -17.39 41.11 27.81
CA ILE A 885 -17.25 41.53 29.22
C ILE A 885 -16.43 42.82 29.42
N LEU A 886 -15.77 43.33 28.38
CA LEU A 886 -15.04 44.59 28.48
C LEU A 886 -16.00 45.73 28.79
N ASN A 887 -15.54 46.68 29.60
CA ASN A 887 -16.34 47.82 30.11
C ASN A 887 -17.50 47.46 31.06
N LEU A 888 -17.73 46.17 31.35
CA LEU A 888 -18.48 45.77 32.55
C LEU A 888 -17.63 46.01 33.80
N GLY A 889 -18.20 45.92 35.00
CA GLY A 889 -17.40 45.96 36.24
C GLY A 889 -18.14 45.40 37.43
N GLU A 890 -17.55 45.44 38.62
CA GLU A 890 -18.10 44.76 39.80
C GLU A 890 -19.58 45.11 40.04
N GLY A 891 -20.39 44.06 40.21
CA GLY A 891 -21.84 44.16 40.43
C GLY A 891 -22.69 44.32 39.17
N SER A 892 -22.09 44.54 37.99
CA SER A 892 -22.83 44.58 36.72
C SER A 892 -23.36 43.21 36.31
N ILE A 893 -24.49 43.22 35.60
CA ILE A 893 -25.10 42.04 34.99
C ILE A 893 -25.35 42.35 33.51
N ALA A 894 -24.88 41.49 32.62
CA ALA A 894 -25.04 41.67 31.18
C ALA A 894 -25.42 40.36 30.48
N ARG A 895 -26.18 40.47 29.39
CA ARG A 895 -26.49 39.39 28.46
C ARG A 895 -25.70 39.58 27.17
N ILE A 896 -24.92 38.59 26.78
CA ILE A 896 -23.98 38.67 25.66
C ILE A 896 -24.40 37.63 24.62
N ALA A 897 -24.77 38.06 23.42
CA ALA A 897 -24.96 37.17 22.28
C ALA A 897 -23.68 37.14 21.46
N ILE A 898 -23.16 35.93 21.22
CA ILE A 898 -21.87 35.71 20.54
C ILE A 898 -22.12 34.94 19.25
N PRO A 899 -21.84 35.54 18.08
CA PRO A 899 -21.98 34.84 16.80
C PRO A 899 -20.97 33.70 16.69
N PRO A 900 -21.24 32.69 15.83
CA PRO A 900 -20.42 31.47 15.76
C PRO A 900 -18.94 31.75 15.53
N GLU A 901 -18.60 32.75 14.71
CA GLU A 901 -17.22 33.14 14.37
C GLU A 901 -16.42 33.66 15.58
N MET A 902 -17.11 34.13 16.63
CA MET A 902 -16.53 34.60 17.88
C MET A 902 -16.71 33.60 19.04
N ALA A 903 -17.30 32.43 18.76
CA ALA A 903 -17.57 31.34 19.69
C ALA A 903 -16.85 30.03 19.28
N TYR A 904 -17.60 29.01 18.87
CA TYR A 904 -17.11 27.66 18.54
C TYR A 904 -17.22 27.33 17.03
N GLY A 905 -17.54 28.32 16.20
CA GLY A 905 -17.48 28.25 14.74
C GLY A 905 -18.33 27.16 14.10
N ALA A 906 -17.91 26.76 12.90
CA ALA A 906 -18.61 25.77 12.08
C ALA A 906 -18.47 24.32 12.59
N ILE A 907 -17.60 24.07 13.58
CA ILE A 907 -17.42 22.75 14.20
C ILE A 907 -18.36 22.59 15.40
N GLY A 908 -18.52 23.63 16.21
CA GLY A 908 -19.18 23.52 17.51
C GLY A 908 -18.33 22.74 18.51
N VAL A 909 -18.97 22.18 19.54
CA VAL A 909 -18.36 21.29 20.54
C VAL A 909 -19.14 19.99 20.53
N LYS A 910 -18.47 18.88 20.13
CA LYS A 910 -19.12 17.57 20.00
C LYS A 910 -19.89 17.21 21.28
N GLY A 911 -21.17 16.86 21.10
CA GLY A 911 -22.07 16.49 22.18
C GLY A 911 -22.59 17.65 23.04
N LEU A 912 -22.17 18.90 22.82
CA LEU A 912 -22.52 20.03 23.70
C LEU A 912 -23.02 21.28 22.97
N ILE A 913 -22.33 21.70 21.90
CA ILE A 913 -22.66 22.92 21.14
C ILE A 913 -22.71 22.56 19.65
N PRO A 914 -23.84 22.80 18.95
CA PRO A 914 -23.95 22.47 17.54
C PRO A 914 -23.04 23.33 16.63
N PRO A 915 -22.71 22.85 15.41
CA PRO A 915 -22.09 23.64 14.35
C PRO A 915 -22.81 24.95 14.04
N ASN A 916 -22.05 26.03 13.80
CA ASN A 916 -22.57 27.36 13.44
C ASN A 916 -23.59 27.94 14.43
N GLU A 917 -23.46 27.59 15.71
CA GLU A 917 -24.41 27.99 16.73
C GLU A 917 -24.06 29.35 17.34
N THR A 918 -25.03 30.26 17.34
CA THR A 918 -24.95 31.49 18.13
C THR A 918 -25.24 31.14 19.58
N ILE A 919 -24.33 31.50 20.48
CA ILE A 919 -24.47 31.22 21.91
C ILE A 919 -24.73 32.49 22.71
N TYR A 920 -25.40 32.33 23.83
CA TYR A 920 -25.84 33.43 24.68
C TYR A 920 -25.30 33.23 26.08
N PHE A 921 -24.68 34.26 26.65
CA PHE A 921 -24.26 34.25 28.04
C PHE A 921 -25.02 35.29 28.84
N GLU A 922 -25.32 34.99 30.09
CA GLU A 922 -25.59 35.99 31.11
C GLU A 922 -24.43 35.94 32.11
N VAL A 923 -23.83 37.10 32.36
CA VAL A 923 -22.68 37.23 33.27
C VAL A 923 -23.02 38.20 34.39
N LYS A 924 -22.58 37.86 35.60
CA LYS A 924 -22.60 38.74 36.77
C LYS A 924 -21.18 38.89 37.29
N ILE A 925 -20.63 40.10 37.20
CA ILE A 925 -19.27 40.35 37.62
C ILE A 925 -19.22 40.42 39.15
N ILE A 926 -18.48 39.50 39.76
CA ILE A 926 -18.36 39.39 41.23
C ILE A 926 -17.20 40.23 41.73
N LYS A 927 -16.05 40.14 41.07
CA LYS A 927 -14.82 40.83 41.45
C LYS A 927 -13.97 41.18 40.24
N VAL A 928 -13.32 42.35 40.27
CA VAL A 928 -12.31 42.80 39.31
C VAL A 928 -11.05 43.15 40.10
N ASP A 929 -10.00 42.32 39.97
CA ASP A 929 -8.72 42.56 40.64
C ASP A 929 -7.90 43.55 39.82
N VAL A 930 -7.88 44.80 40.27
CA VAL A 930 -7.09 45.88 39.68
C VAL A 930 -5.79 45.99 40.47
N ASP A 931 -4.67 45.57 39.88
CA ASP A 931 -3.35 45.89 40.41
C ASP A 931 -3.15 47.41 40.33
N ILE A 932 -3.40 48.11 41.44
CA ILE A 932 -3.06 49.53 41.58
C ILE A 932 -1.54 49.59 41.74
N MET A 933 -0.81 49.71 40.63
CA MET A 933 0.56 50.20 40.68
C MET A 933 0.50 51.71 40.93
N ASP A 934 0.94 52.14 42.11
CA ASP A 934 1.29 53.54 42.43
C ASP A 934 2.37 54.09 41.48
#